data_AF-A0A9E6VW78-F1
#
_entry.id   AF-A0A9E6VW78-F1
#
_cell.length_a   1.000
_cell.length_b   1.000
_cell.length_c   1.000
_cell.angle_alpha   90.00
_cell.angle_beta   90.00
_cell.angle_gamma   90.00
#
_symmetry.space_group_name_H-M   'P 1'
#
loop_
_entity.id
_entity.type
_entity.pdbx_description
1 polymer ?
#
loop_
_entity_poly.entity_id
_entity_poly.type
_entity_poly.pdbx_seq_one_letter_code
_entity_poly.pdbx_strand_id
1 'polypeptide(L)'
;MKRNLTILLALITFLLLEIPASAQAKRMTNPWWWGVNAGATWQTSDMKMKPGLGWGITVGNMSRYRENRALWWGARFRYLHGVNYGEDYSRFRGIKDNDVLNGTSDSTLNYYQGGTGYIFSNYKMKLDELAFELQIGSNALRKHGILLYGWGGLGISKTETRINQRDALGNMYNYSLIDSSGSKGIVKDQLGNLWDDTYETVAEGSAKPEFKFMPSVGIGIGKTFNNRWGVALEHKVTFSLNDLIDGQRFNSDNTATARNDWYHYTGVKLIWRFREEKERVLPPPNNHTTDPNNYTNNTNNNNNPNNNNNTTVVNTNPNNNNNNNPQNGGMQPPIVRVTYPGQNPFTATAPPIQLTAQVLNITSQNQIQLSVNGYPNSNFSWNPSSKVMTVNYTLMPGNNVFNITATNPVGSDAASQTIILGQQNVQLPPQVTITNPGTNPYTSPTNSVNINATVLNVAGAGNIMVRNNGAPVTNFAYNGTTHVVSFPVILPSGTTVIEVIGTNNAGIATDAVTINYITVQPTGAPPIVTITNPAACPAQSSQQAMTITATVQNVTSSSQITVGWNNVATTNFTWNATTKQLTLPVTLNPGANALSIAASNNYGKDIRTCTINYVVIPQNPPQVVITSPGGNPYTTAVAPIAVTANVFNVNSQNEITVTANNMPVTNFTYNMTTKVLNFSYTLSPGNTAFQVTATNANGSDTKIQNVQYKIPVATPPQVVITSPSGNPHTTGVAPIVITANVFNVNSQNEITVTANNMPVTNFTYNMTTKVLNFGYTLNPGNTAFQVTATNANGTDSKTQNVLYKLPKATPPQVVISSPTGNPYSTSTTVLPFTANVYNVNSQNEITVKANGQPVTNFTYNMTTKVLNFVHTLGNGTTAFVVTASNANGTDSKTQNVVLVVPQGAPPVVTITRPTGNPYITSNTTTGITATVTNVTAANQVQVIAFPNQQVPFNFNASTHEVTFNATHQSGAVQYTVTGTNNFGTDSESITVKVVQQQGGSGAGSGSSSGNGNQSVDPVITLITPSTLTSSTTTSSMQFTAKVTGVVSSADVGVKVNGSRVTLFNYNVNDGTLTMTVTLKSGANTIEIRGKNTVGATTKTLTITYNAPTTTTPNNGKGGSGGGKTTTTTTPPNGKGGATGATGTTGSKGSTGSTGATGPTGKGSTAPTGKGG
;
A
#
# COMPACT_ATOMS: atom_id res chain seq x y z
N MET A 1 -12.48 -14.97 -1.13
CA MET A 1 -11.26 -15.00 -0.29
C MET A 1 -10.93 -16.39 0.28
N LYS A 2 -11.73 -16.97 1.20
CA LYS A 2 -11.46 -18.29 1.85
C LYS A 2 -10.80 -19.34 0.93
N ARG A 3 -11.43 -19.65 -0.21
CA ARG A 3 -10.95 -20.61 -1.23
C ARG A 3 -9.48 -20.44 -1.64
N ASN A 4 -8.97 -19.22 -1.78
CA ASN A 4 -7.58 -18.97 -2.19
C ASN A 4 -6.61 -19.16 -1.01
N LEU A 5 -7.01 -18.78 0.21
CA LEU A 5 -6.26 -19.08 1.42
C LEU A 5 -6.23 -20.59 1.68
N THR A 6 -7.33 -21.31 1.42
CA THR A 6 -7.40 -22.78 1.47
C THR A 6 -6.48 -23.42 0.42
N ILE A 7 -6.40 -22.90 -0.80
CA ILE A 7 -5.46 -23.40 -1.82
C ILE A 7 -4.01 -23.15 -1.40
N LEU A 8 -3.68 -21.97 -0.85
CA LEU A 8 -2.33 -21.67 -0.36
C LEU A 8 -1.94 -22.54 0.84
N LEU A 9 -2.85 -22.73 1.81
CA LEU A 9 -2.64 -23.65 2.93
C LEU A 9 -2.50 -25.09 2.43
N ALA A 10 -3.37 -25.56 1.53
CA ALA A 10 -3.29 -26.90 0.96
C ALA A 10 -1.95 -27.13 0.25
N LEU A 11 -1.44 -26.14 -0.50
CA LEU A 11 -0.12 -26.21 -1.13
C LEU A 11 0.99 -26.32 -0.08
N ILE A 12 0.93 -25.51 1.00
CA ILE A 12 1.89 -25.56 2.11
C ILE A 12 1.81 -26.88 2.88
N THR A 13 0.61 -27.41 3.14
CA THR A 13 0.41 -28.70 3.82
C THR A 13 0.92 -29.86 2.95
N PHE A 14 0.66 -29.84 1.64
CA PHE A 14 1.20 -30.83 0.70
C PHE A 14 2.74 -30.78 0.65
N LEU A 15 3.32 -29.58 0.63
CA LEU A 15 4.78 -29.35 0.71
C LEU A 15 5.41 -29.77 2.05
N LEU A 16 4.64 -29.80 3.14
CA LEU A 16 5.10 -30.30 4.46
C LEU A 16 5.02 -31.82 4.57
N LEU A 17 4.14 -32.48 3.81
CA LEU A 17 3.96 -33.94 3.81
C LEU A 17 5.08 -34.68 3.05
N GLU A 18 5.78 -34.03 2.11
CA GLU A 18 6.89 -34.62 1.34
C GLU A 18 8.28 -34.50 2.00
N ILE A 19 8.37 -34.30 3.33
CA ILE A 19 9.65 -34.29 4.05
C ILE A 19 9.95 -35.72 4.58
N PRO A 20 10.79 -36.53 3.91
CA PRO A 20 11.09 -37.89 4.37
C PRO A 20 11.91 -37.86 5.67
N ALA A 21 11.33 -38.44 6.72
CA ALA A 21 12.07 -38.75 7.95
C ALA A 21 12.99 -39.95 7.74
N SER A 22 14.13 -39.95 8.44
CA SER A 22 15.17 -40.99 8.49
C SER A 22 16.00 -41.26 7.22
N ALA A 23 17.33 -41.16 7.38
CA ALA A 23 18.34 -42.17 7.00
C ALA A 23 19.74 -41.60 7.27
N GLN A 24 20.71 -42.45 7.63
CA GLN A 24 22.07 -42.01 7.97
C GLN A 24 22.85 -41.58 6.72
N ALA A 25 23.35 -40.34 6.70
CA ALA A 25 24.32 -39.87 5.72
C ALA A 25 25.36 -38.95 6.35
N LYS A 26 26.65 -39.20 6.06
CA LYS A 26 27.83 -38.50 6.62
C LYS A 26 27.64 -36.97 6.49
N ARG A 27 27.61 -36.24 7.62
CA ARG A 27 27.22 -34.81 7.70
C ARG A 27 27.95 -33.94 6.67
N MET A 28 27.25 -33.47 5.66
CA MET A 28 27.73 -32.48 4.68
C MET A 28 26.70 -31.36 4.53
N THR A 29 27.03 -30.15 5.01
CA THR A 29 26.08 -29.03 5.08
C THR A 29 25.63 -28.53 3.71
N ASN A 30 24.40 -28.00 3.65
CA ASN A 30 23.86 -27.33 2.45
C ASN A 30 24.61 -26.02 2.17
N PRO A 31 24.78 -25.62 0.89
CA PRO A 31 25.35 -24.33 0.53
C PRO A 31 24.46 -23.19 1.01
N TRP A 32 25.05 -22.34 1.86
CA TRP A 32 24.52 -21.03 2.21
C TRP A 32 24.95 -19.99 1.17
N TRP A 33 24.09 -19.00 0.98
CA TRP A 33 24.30 -17.87 0.09
C TRP A 33 23.63 -16.62 0.66
N TRP A 34 24.13 -15.46 0.25
CA TRP A 34 23.48 -14.17 0.46
C TRP A 34 23.33 -13.45 -0.89
N GLY A 35 22.52 -12.41 -0.92
CA GLY A 35 22.31 -11.64 -2.13
C GLY A 35 21.55 -10.36 -1.89
N VAL A 36 21.96 -9.30 -2.59
CA VAL A 36 21.28 -8.00 -2.62
C VAL A 36 20.43 -7.90 -3.88
N ASN A 37 19.29 -7.23 -3.79
CA ASN A 37 18.45 -6.95 -4.95
C ASN A 37 18.00 -5.49 -4.99
N ALA A 38 17.83 -4.97 -6.20
CA ALA A 38 17.34 -3.62 -6.49
C ALA A 38 16.40 -3.66 -7.70
N GLY A 39 15.33 -2.86 -7.67
CA GLY A 39 14.26 -2.98 -8.65
C GLY A 39 13.15 -1.95 -8.50
N ALA A 40 12.08 -2.17 -9.26
CA ALA A 40 10.86 -1.39 -9.17
C ALA A 40 9.84 -2.04 -8.22
N THR A 41 9.04 -1.21 -7.56
CA THR A 41 7.84 -1.62 -6.82
C THR A 41 6.64 -0.77 -7.24
N TRP A 42 5.45 -1.36 -7.21
CA TRP A 42 4.16 -0.74 -7.53
C TRP A 42 3.04 -1.48 -6.80
N GLN A 43 1.80 -1.00 -6.91
CA GLN A 43 0.61 -1.67 -6.38
C GLN A 43 -0.36 -2.08 -7.50
N THR A 44 -1.25 -3.01 -7.19
CA THR A 44 -2.55 -3.18 -7.85
C THR A 44 -3.60 -2.94 -6.77
N SER A 45 -4.21 -1.77 -6.83
CA SER A 45 -5.27 -1.28 -5.95
C SER A 45 -6.31 -0.54 -6.83
N ASP A 46 -7.27 0.14 -6.21
CA ASP A 46 -8.26 0.95 -6.94
C ASP A 46 -7.70 2.32 -7.39
N MET A 47 -6.47 2.67 -7.00
CA MET A 47 -5.71 3.80 -7.55
C MET A 47 -4.74 3.44 -8.70
N LYS A 48 -4.52 4.40 -9.61
CA LYS A 48 -3.60 4.19 -10.74
C LYS A 48 -2.13 4.30 -10.31
N MET A 49 -1.45 3.17 -10.32
CA MET A 49 -0.02 3.04 -9.97
C MET A 49 0.95 3.90 -10.81
N LYS A 50 2.05 4.30 -10.18
CA LYS A 50 3.28 4.87 -10.73
C LYS A 50 4.46 4.14 -10.06
N PRO A 51 5.29 3.38 -10.81
CA PRO A 51 6.33 2.56 -10.21
C PRO A 51 7.41 3.43 -9.53
N GLY A 52 7.80 3.04 -8.31
CA GLY A 52 8.93 3.61 -7.60
C GLY A 52 10.02 2.57 -7.36
N LEU A 53 11.01 2.89 -6.51
CA LEU A 53 12.20 2.07 -6.30
C LEU A 53 12.12 1.22 -5.03
N GLY A 54 12.67 0.01 -5.08
CA GLY A 54 12.84 -0.86 -3.93
C GLY A 54 14.14 -1.64 -3.96
N TRP A 55 14.65 -1.99 -2.78
CA TRP A 55 15.88 -2.74 -2.59
C TRP A 55 15.75 -3.70 -1.42
N GLY A 56 16.56 -4.74 -1.39
CA GLY A 56 16.49 -5.75 -0.33
C GLY A 56 17.77 -6.54 -0.14
N ILE A 57 17.74 -7.33 0.92
CA ILE A 57 18.81 -8.28 1.30
C ILE A 57 18.15 -9.63 1.51
N THR A 58 18.74 -10.67 0.92
CA THR A 58 18.32 -12.05 1.10
C THR A 58 19.46 -12.90 1.60
N VAL A 59 19.17 -13.80 2.55
CA VAL A 59 20.11 -14.80 3.05
C VAL A 59 19.38 -16.14 3.13
N GLY A 60 20.01 -17.20 2.66
CA GLY A 60 19.35 -18.49 2.60
C GLY A 60 20.27 -19.67 2.36
N ASN A 61 19.66 -20.85 2.34
CA ASN A 61 20.28 -22.08 1.91
C ASN A 61 19.52 -22.67 0.72
N MET A 62 20.14 -23.62 0.05
CA MET A 62 19.48 -24.47 -0.94
C MET A 62 20.05 -25.88 -0.83
N SER A 63 19.28 -26.90 -1.22
CA SER A 63 19.80 -28.24 -1.39
C SER A 63 20.97 -28.22 -2.39
N ARG A 64 22.03 -28.95 -2.06
CA ARG A 64 23.12 -29.26 -3.00
C ARG A 64 22.56 -29.78 -4.32
N TYR A 65 23.17 -29.35 -5.42
CA TYR A 65 22.92 -29.93 -6.73
C TYR A 65 23.09 -31.46 -6.70
N ARG A 66 22.19 -32.17 -7.41
CA ARG A 66 22.24 -33.61 -7.65
C ARG A 66 21.65 -33.86 -9.04
N GLU A 67 22.42 -34.46 -9.93
CA GLU A 67 22.02 -34.83 -11.30
C GLU A 67 20.67 -35.58 -11.31
N ASN A 68 20.58 -36.63 -10.47
CA ASN A 68 19.47 -37.59 -10.43
C ASN A 68 18.22 -37.08 -9.66
N ARG A 69 17.98 -35.76 -9.59
CA ARG A 69 16.76 -35.18 -9.02
C ARG A 69 16.31 -33.99 -9.85
N ALA A 70 15.08 -34.02 -10.38
CA ALA A 70 14.54 -32.95 -11.22
C ALA A 70 14.54 -31.56 -10.54
N LEU A 71 14.30 -31.52 -9.22
CA LEU A 71 14.09 -30.31 -8.45
C LEU A 71 15.10 -30.13 -7.31
N TRP A 72 15.46 -28.88 -7.04
CA TRP A 72 16.10 -28.43 -5.81
C TRP A 72 15.13 -27.62 -4.96
N TRP A 73 15.40 -27.62 -3.65
CA TRP A 73 14.60 -26.97 -2.62
C TRP A 73 15.47 -25.98 -1.83
N GLY A 74 14.88 -24.96 -1.21
CA GLY A 74 15.63 -24.02 -0.38
C GLY A 74 14.75 -23.21 0.55
N ALA A 75 15.38 -22.52 1.49
CA ALA A 75 14.71 -21.60 2.40
C ALA A 75 15.56 -20.34 2.56
N ARG A 76 14.92 -19.17 2.58
CA ARG A 76 15.59 -17.87 2.73
C ARG A 76 14.78 -16.91 3.57
N PHE A 77 15.49 -16.01 4.23
CA PHE A 77 14.94 -14.76 4.74
C PHE A 77 15.17 -13.65 3.71
N ARG A 78 14.21 -12.73 3.61
CA ARG A 78 14.24 -11.50 2.81
C ARG A 78 13.92 -10.33 3.73
N TYR A 79 14.77 -9.31 3.76
CA TYR A 79 14.32 -7.94 4.03
C TYR A 79 14.12 -7.23 2.70
N LEU A 80 13.02 -6.49 2.57
CA LEU A 80 12.68 -5.71 1.38
C LEU A 80 12.16 -4.34 1.81
N HIS A 81 12.82 -3.29 1.32
CA HIS A 81 12.39 -1.91 1.43
C HIS A 81 11.88 -1.43 0.07
N GLY A 82 10.89 -0.52 0.06
CA GLY A 82 10.48 0.14 -1.17
C GLY A 82 9.62 1.38 -0.97
N VAL A 83 9.58 2.23 -1.99
CA VAL A 83 8.63 3.33 -2.12
C VAL A 83 7.97 3.21 -3.49
N ASN A 84 6.64 3.26 -3.53
CA ASN A 84 5.87 3.37 -4.78
C ASN A 84 4.77 4.43 -4.65
N TYR A 85 4.21 4.80 -5.80
CA TYR A 85 3.35 5.96 -5.95
C TYR A 85 2.10 5.60 -6.74
N GLY A 86 1.13 6.49 -6.75
CA GLY A 86 0.06 6.49 -7.74
C GLY A 86 -0.59 7.86 -7.86
N GLU A 87 -1.18 8.11 -9.02
CA GLU A 87 -1.75 9.39 -9.41
C GLU A 87 -2.92 9.12 -10.34
N ASP A 88 -4.09 9.71 -10.06
CA ASP A 88 -5.10 9.89 -11.09
C ASP A 88 -5.38 11.37 -11.37
N TYR A 89 -5.59 11.64 -12.65
CA TYR A 89 -5.90 12.95 -13.21
C TYR A 89 -7.40 13.01 -13.55
N SER A 90 -8.23 12.40 -12.70
CA SER A 90 -9.70 12.48 -12.73
C SER A 90 -10.22 12.97 -11.38
N ARG A 91 -11.38 13.62 -11.36
CA ARG A 91 -11.96 14.20 -10.14
C ARG A 91 -12.56 13.10 -9.26
N PHE A 92 -11.85 12.73 -8.19
CA PHE A 92 -12.32 11.75 -7.22
C PHE A 92 -13.31 12.38 -6.23
N ARG A 93 -14.44 11.71 -6.01
CA ARG A 93 -15.56 12.21 -5.18
C ARG A 93 -15.93 11.33 -3.98
N GLY A 94 -15.17 10.27 -3.72
CA GLY A 94 -15.35 9.34 -2.58
C GLY A 94 -14.83 9.91 -1.27
N ILE A 95 -15.09 11.19 -1.00
CA ILE A 95 -14.47 11.97 0.08
C ILE A 95 -15.40 12.25 1.26
N LYS A 96 -16.71 11.95 1.18
CA LYS A 96 -17.69 12.26 2.24
C LYS A 96 -17.41 11.48 3.52
N ASP A 97 -17.15 10.17 3.35
CA ASP A 97 -16.99 9.20 4.44
C ASP A 97 -15.51 8.84 4.69
N ASN A 98 -14.59 9.61 4.09
CA ASN A 98 -13.14 9.53 4.31
C ASN A 98 -12.70 10.60 5.33
N ASP A 99 -12.37 10.17 6.55
CA ASP A 99 -12.07 11.05 7.70
C ASP A 99 -10.88 12.02 7.48
N VAL A 100 -10.01 11.74 6.51
CA VAL A 100 -8.84 12.58 6.17
C VAL A 100 -9.22 13.73 5.23
N LEU A 101 -10.30 13.59 4.45
CA LEU A 101 -10.68 14.53 3.38
C LEU A 101 -12.02 15.25 3.62
N ASN A 102 -12.83 14.78 4.56
CA ASN A 102 -14.11 15.41 4.97
C ASN A 102 -13.97 16.43 6.12
N GLY A 103 -12.77 16.65 6.63
CA GLY A 103 -12.49 17.52 7.78
C GLY A 103 -12.73 16.91 9.17
N THR A 104 -13.05 15.61 9.27
CA THR A 104 -13.36 14.95 10.57
C THR A 104 -12.11 14.68 11.41
N SER A 105 -10.99 14.26 10.82
CA SER A 105 -9.71 14.07 11.54
C SER A 105 -8.87 15.35 11.66
N ASP A 106 -9.00 16.27 10.70
CA ASP A 106 -8.35 17.58 10.70
C ASP A 106 -9.27 18.59 10.01
N SER A 107 -9.86 19.50 10.79
CA SER A 107 -10.82 20.50 10.30
C SER A 107 -10.20 21.50 9.31
N THR A 108 -8.87 21.57 9.22
CA THR A 108 -8.14 22.39 8.25
C THR A 108 -7.81 21.62 6.96
N LEU A 109 -8.29 20.38 6.80
CA LEU A 109 -8.28 19.60 5.55
C LEU A 109 -9.70 19.11 5.19
N ASN A 110 -10.58 20.03 4.82
CA ASN A 110 -11.94 19.71 4.39
C ASN A 110 -12.18 20.01 2.90
N TYR A 111 -12.19 18.96 2.08
CA TYR A 111 -12.57 19.05 0.68
C TYR A 111 -14.08 18.82 0.46
N TYR A 112 -14.83 18.40 1.48
CA TYR A 112 -16.24 18.02 1.38
C TYR A 112 -17.21 19.16 1.71
N GLN A 113 -17.19 19.69 2.94
CA GLN A 113 -18.05 20.83 3.34
C GLN A 113 -17.26 22.14 3.23
N GLY A 114 -17.73 23.04 2.37
CA GLY A 114 -17.05 24.31 2.06
C GLY A 114 -15.84 24.19 1.12
N GLY A 115 -15.35 22.98 0.85
CA GLY A 115 -14.33 22.67 -0.14
C GLY A 115 -14.88 22.46 -1.57
N THR A 116 -14.03 21.90 -2.44
CA THR A 116 -14.33 21.65 -3.87
C THR A 116 -15.35 20.54 -4.14
N GLY A 117 -15.65 19.69 -3.18
CA GLY A 117 -16.49 18.49 -3.36
C GLY A 117 -15.83 17.39 -4.20
N TYR A 118 -14.51 17.50 -4.45
CA TYR A 118 -13.66 16.52 -5.12
C TYR A 118 -12.18 16.81 -4.83
N ILE A 119 -11.34 15.78 -4.94
CA ILE A 119 -9.88 15.93 -5.05
C ILE A 119 -9.38 15.34 -6.38
N PHE A 120 -8.08 15.47 -6.64
CA PHE A 120 -7.37 14.55 -7.52
C PHE A 120 -6.54 13.61 -6.64
N SER A 121 -6.83 12.32 -6.67
CA SER A 121 -6.18 11.34 -5.80
C SER A 121 -4.73 11.10 -6.24
N ASN A 122 -3.80 11.20 -5.30
CA ASN A 122 -2.42 10.76 -5.44
C ASN A 122 -1.95 10.12 -4.13
N TYR A 123 -0.98 9.19 -4.19
CA TYR A 123 -0.39 8.55 -3.02
C TYR A 123 1.10 8.23 -3.20
N LYS A 124 1.77 8.03 -2.06
CA LYS A 124 3.15 7.59 -1.89
C LYS A 124 3.19 6.58 -0.74
N MET A 125 3.25 5.28 -1.05
CA MET A 125 3.43 4.23 -0.05
C MET A 125 4.91 3.93 0.12
N LYS A 126 5.38 3.99 1.37
CA LYS A 126 6.62 3.36 1.83
C LYS A 126 6.30 1.98 2.41
N LEU A 127 7.08 0.96 2.06
CA LEU A 127 6.97 -0.41 2.58
C LEU A 127 8.29 -0.91 3.19
N ASP A 128 8.17 -1.66 4.27
CA ASP A 128 9.26 -2.37 4.95
C ASP A 128 8.78 -3.79 5.28
N GLU A 129 9.28 -4.81 4.58
CA GLU A 129 8.93 -6.23 4.75
C GLU A 129 10.12 -7.04 5.30
N LEU A 130 9.85 -7.90 6.29
CA LEU A 130 10.71 -9.03 6.67
C LEU A 130 9.95 -10.34 6.42
N ALA A 131 10.44 -11.20 5.52
CA ALA A 131 9.77 -12.42 5.10
C ALA A 131 10.64 -13.68 5.15
N PHE A 132 9.99 -14.81 5.40
CA PHE A 132 10.55 -16.15 5.21
C PHE A 132 9.93 -16.78 3.96
N GLU A 133 10.77 -17.22 3.02
CA GLU A 133 10.36 -17.71 1.70
C GLU A 133 10.95 -19.12 1.45
N LEU A 134 10.07 -20.09 1.17
CA LEU A 134 10.43 -21.43 0.71
C LEU A 134 10.58 -21.44 -0.81
N GLN A 135 11.66 -22.04 -1.31
CA GLN A 135 12.03 -22.03 -2.73
C GLN A 135 12.00 -23.43 -3.35
N ILE A 136 11.58 -23.50 -4.61
CA ILE A 136 11.58 -24.69 -5.47
C ILE A 136 12.15 -24.33 -6.85
N GLY A 137 13.02 -25.14 -7.44
CA GLY A 137 13.60 -24.82 -8.75
C GLY A 137 14.19 -26.01 -9.51
N SER A 138 14.44 -25.82 -10.81
CA SER A 138 14.92 -26.89 -11.70
C SER A 138 16.42 -27.17 -11.52
N ASN A 139 16.79 -28.43 -11.27
CA ASN A 139 18.18 -28.89 -11.38
C ASN A 139 18.61 -29.08 -12.84
N ALA A 140 17.71 -29.51 -13.71
CA ALA A 140 17.99 -29.75 -15.13
C ALA A 140 18.44 -28.49 -15.87
N LEU A 141 18.01 -27.30 -15.39
CA LEU A 141 18.51 -26.01 -15.86
C LEU A 141 19.75 -25.54 -15.05
N ARG A 142 19.78 -25.78 -13.73
CA ARG A 142 20.91 -25.41 -12.85
C ARG A 142 22.24 -26.03 -13.28
N LYS A 143 22.23 -27.23 -13.88
CA LYS A 143 23.43 -27.89 -14.43
C LYS A 143 24.09 -27.09 -15.56
N HIS A 144 23.31 -26.33 -16.34
CA HIS A 144 23.79 -25.39 -17.35
C HIS A 144 23.98 -23.97 -16.78
N GLY A 145 24.04 -23.85 -15.45
CA GLY A 145 24.12 -22.58 -14.72
C GLY A 145 22.88 -21.71 -14.80
N ILE A 146 21.74 -22.22 -15.29
CA ILE A 146 20.48 -21.45 -15.41
C ILE A 146 19.64 -21.71 -14.16
N LEU A 147 19.32 -20.64 -13.42
CA LEU A 147 18.44 -20.71 -12.27
C LEU A 147 17.01 -20.39 -12.73
N LEU A 148 16.10 -21.36 -12.72
CA LEU A 148 14.66 -21.13 -12.84
C LEU A 148 13.99 -21.68 -11.58
N TYR A 149 13.29 -20.82 -10.85
CA TYR A 149 12.75 -21.14 -9.54
C TYR A 149 11.53 -20.29 -9.15
N GLY A 150 10.62 -20.87 -8.38
CA GLY A 150 9.52 -20.20 -7.71
C GLY A 150 9.71 -20.16 -6.19
N TRP A 151 8.91 -19.36 -5.51
CA TRP A 151 8.81 -19.36 -4.05
C TRP A 151 7.43 -18.93 -3.55
N GLY A 152 7.10 -19.40 -2.36
CA GLY A 152 6.01 -18.88 -1.52
C GLY A 152 6.56 -18.54 -0.14
N GLY A 153 6.00 -17.50 0.50
CA GLY A 153 6.51 -17.04 1.79
C GLY A 153 5.51 -16.22 2.58
N LEU A 154 5.80 -16.07 3.88
CA LEU A 154 5.04 -15.23 4.79
C LEU A 154 5.93 -14.07 5.23
N GLY A 155 5.44 -12.85 4.99
CA GLY A 155 6.08 -11.60 5.38
C GLY A 155 5.38 -10.94 6.56
N ILE A 156 6.15 -10.29 7.41
CA ILE A 156 5.66 -9.24 8.30
C ILE A 156 6.01 -7.91 7.60
N SER A 157 4.99 -7.21 7.10
CA SER A 157 5.13 -5.97 6.33
C SER A 157 4.55 -4.80 7.10
N LYS A 158 5.27 -3.68 7.12
CA LYS A 158 4.78 -2.38 7.55
C LYS A 158 4.64 -1.48 6.33
N THR A 159 3.49 -0.82 6.21
CA THR A 159 3.16 0.11 5.12
C THR A 159 2.78 1.45 5.72
N GLU A 160 3.38 2.53 5.23
CA GLU A 160 3.02 3.92 5.57
C GLU A 160 2.69 4.63 4.26
N THR A 161 1.43 5.02 4.08
CA THR A 161 0.97 5.72 2.88
C THR A 161 0.61 7.16 3.19
N ARG A 162 1.04 8.05 2.30
CA ARG A 162 0.82 9.49 2.38
C ARG A 162 0.25 10.00 1.07
N ILE A 163 -0.52 11.08 1.14
CA ILE A 163 -1.19 11.71 0.00
C ILE A 163 -0.74 13.17 -0.09
N ASN A 164 -0.48 13.68 -1.28
CA ASN A 164 -0.14 15.08 -1.48
C ASN A 164 -1.41 15.90 -1.65
N GLN A 165 -1.96 16.37 -0.52
CA GLN A 165 -3.22 17.12 -0.44
C GLN A 165 -3.07 18.44 0.33
N ARG A 166 -1.84 18.82 0.69
CA ARG A 166 -1.43 20.09 1.28
C ARG A 166 -0.11 20.53 0.67
N ASP A 167 0.17 21.83 0.66
CA ASP A 167 1.50 22.36 0.36
C ASP A 167 2.48 22.23 1.56
N ALA A 168 3.76 22.47 1.31
CA ALA A 168 4.82 22.53 2.33
C ALA A 168 4.65 23.61 3.43
N LEU A 169 3.63 24.48 3.36
CA LEU A 169 3.24 25.42 4.43
C LEU A 169 2.03 24.91 5.24
N GLY A 170 1.38 23.83 4.79
CA GLY A 170 0.21 23.21 5.40
C GLY A 170 -1.13 23.61 4.79
N ASN A 171 -1.18 24.47 3.76
CA ASN A 171 -2.44 24.89 3.13
C ASN A 171 -3.00 23.77 2.24
N MET A 172 -4.32 23.63 2.12
CA MET A 172 -4.94 22.70 1.16
C MET A 172 -4.79 23.18 -0.30
N TYR A 173 -4.72 22.24 -1.25
CA TYR A 173 -4.62 22.57 -2.67
C TYR A 173 -5.95 23.01 -3.27
N ASN A 174 -5.96 24.15 -3.96
CA ASN A 174 -7.19 24.65 -4.58
C ASN A 174 -7.48 23.99 -5.94
N TYR A 175 -8.09 22.80 -5.92
CA TYR A 175 -8.49 22.07 -7.13
C TYR A 175 -9.61 22.71 -7.97
N SER A 176 -10.19 23.86 -7.56
CA SER A 176 -11.12 24.61 -8.42
C SER A 176 -10.42 25.25 -9.62
N LEU A 177 -9.09 25.46 -9.53
CA LEU A 177 -8.26 26.05 -10.59
C LEU A 177 -7.83 25.05 -11.67
N ILE A 178 -8.14 23.76 -11.51
CA ILE A 178 -7.77 22.70 -12.45
C ILE A 178 -8.88 22.53 -13.51
N ASP A 179 -8.52 22.78 -14.77
CA ASP A 179 -9.38 22.59 -15.93
C ASP A 179 -9.49 21.10 -16.30
N SER A 180 -10.47 20.43 -15.70
CA SER A 180 -10.80 19.04 -16.03
C SER A 180 -11.64 18.88 -17.32
N SER A 181 -11.79 19.92 -18.15
CA SER A 181 -12.39 19.81 -19.48
C SER A 181 -11.34 19.60 -20.59
N GLY A 182 -10.09 19.99 -20.31
CA GLY A 182 -8.93 19.73 -21.17
C GLY A 182 -8.53 18.25 -21.24
N SER A 183 -7.51 17.96 -22.07
CA SER A 183 -6.99 16.60 -22.21
C SER A 183 -6.29 16.12 -20.93
N LYS A 184 -6.18 14.80 -20.75
CA LYS A 184 -5.50 14.19 -19.59
C LYS A 184 -4.01 14.56 -19.46
N GLY A 185 -3.40 15.13 -20.52
CA GLY A 185 -2.08 15.77 -20.44
C GLY A 185 -2.14 17.14 -19.74
N ILE A 186 -3.06 18.02 -20.16
CA ILE A 186 -3.25 19.36 -19.57
C ILE A 186 -3.57 19.25 -18.07
N VAL A 187 -4.47 18.35 -17.68
CA VAL A 187 -4.80 18.11 -16.26
C VAL A 187 -3.58 17.64 -15.48
N LYS A 188 -2.76 16.74 -16.05
CA LYS A 188 -1.51 16.29 -15.42
C LYS A 188 -0.52 17.44 -15.25
N ASP A 189 -0.32 18.26 -16.28
CA ASP A 189 0.65 19.35 -16.25
C ASP A 189 0.21 20.45 -15.28
N GLN A 190 -1.09 20.74 -15.18
CA GLN A 190 -1.65 21.64 -14.16
C GLN A 190 -1.45 21.08 -12.73
N LEU A 191 -1.74 19.79 -12.50
CA LEU A 191 -1.51 19.15 -11.20
C LEU A 191 -0.03 19.08 -10.83
N GLY A 192 0.87 18.83 -11.80
CA GLY A 192 2.31 18.82 -11.60
C GLY A 192 2.95 20.21 -11.38
N ASN A 193 2.19 21.30 -11.57
CA ASN A 193 2.56 22.65 -11.14
C ASN A 193 1.90 23.05 -9.80
N LEU A 194 0.89 22.29 -9.34
CA LEU A 194 0.18 22.53 -8.09
C LEU A 194 0.76 21.69 -6.94
N TRP A 195 1.05 20.40 -7.19
CA TRP A 195 1.68 19.48 -6.24
C TRP A 195 3.20 19.70 -6.16
N ASP A 196 3.73 19.79 -4.95
CA ASP A 196 5.15 19.92 -4.61
C ASP A 196 5.91 18.56 -4.46
N ASP A 197 5.22 17.44 -4.66
CA ASP A 197 5.69 16.06 -4.52
C ASP A 197 6.29 15.68 -3.12
N THR A 198 6.00 16.43 -2.05
CA THR A 198 6.49 16.14 -0.68
C THR A 198 5.64 15.13 0.10
N TYR A 199 4.29 15.18 -0.03
CA TYR A 199 3.29 14.26 0.56
C TYR A 199 3.19 14.34 2.10
N GLU A 200 2.85 15.53 2.60
CA GLU A 200 2.69 15.86 4.02
C GLU A 200 1.57 15.04 4.69
N THR A 201 0.42 14.95 4.04
CA THR A 201 -0.81 14.39 4.62
C THR A 201 -0.72 12.88 4.73
N VAL A 202 -1.02 12.33 5.92
CA VAL A 202 -1.08 10.88 6.11
C VAL A 202 -2.38 10.33 5.53
N ALA A 203 -2.30 9.25 4.76
CA ALA A 203 -3.46 8.67 4.09
C ALA A 203 -4.44 8.01 5.08
N GLU A 204 -5.66 7.73 4.62
CA GLU A 204 -6.63 6.96 5.38
C GLU A 204 -6.02 5.59 5.78
N GLY A 205 -6.32 5.11 7.00
CA GLY A 205 -5.72 3.88 7.54
C GLY A 205 -4.22 3.93 7.85
N SER A 206 -3.48 4.95 7.39
CA SER A 206 -2.01 5.07 7.57
C SER A 206 -1.59 5.92 8.77
N ALA A 207 -2.53 6.51 9.53
CA ALA A 207 -2.24 7.32 10.73
C ALA A 207 -1.45 6.57 11.82
N LYS A 208 -1.53 5.23 11.84
CA LYS A 208 -0.74 4.35 12.73
C LYS A 208 -0.15 3.18 11.91
N PRO A 209 1.05 3.35 11.31
CA PRO A 209 1.67 2.30 10.48
C PRO A 209 2.10 1.07 11.28
N GLU A 210 1.25 0.05 11.28
CA GLU A 210 1.43 -1.23 11.99
C GLU A 210 2.12 -2.31 11.13
N PHE A 211 2.72 -3.30 11.80
CA PHE A 211 3.27 -4.51 11.16
C PHE A 211 2.17 -5.56 10.96
N LYS A 212 1.80 -5.83 9.70
CA LYS A 212 0.76 -6.80 9.32
C LYS A 212 1.38 -8.05 8.68
N PHE A 213 0.79 -9.21 8.92
CA PHE A 213 1.17 -10.45 8.22
C PHE A 213 0.61 -10.45 6.80
N MET A 214 1.47 -10.60 5.80
CA MET A 214 1.13 -10.62 4.38
C MET A 214 1.76 -11.84 3.69
N PRO A 215 0.97 -12.75 3.10
CA PRO A 215 1.52 -13.83 2.28
C PRO A 215 2.03 -13.29 0.94
N SER A 216 3.04 -13.95 0.39
CA SER A 216 3.64 -13.56 -0.90
C SER A 216 4.08 -14.77 -1.72
N VAL A 217 4.13 -14.59 -3.03
CA VAL A 217 4.63 -15.57 -4.01
C VAL A 217 5.52 -14.88 -5.03
N GLY A 218 6.38 -15.64 -5.71
CA GLY A 218 7.20 -15.08 -6.78
C GLY A 218 7.90 -16.12 -7.65
N ILE A 219 8.48 -15.63 -8.73
CA ILE A 219 9.20 -16.40 -9.74
C ILE A 219 10.48 -15.66 -10.14
N GLY A 220 11.55 -16.42 -10.38
CA GLY A 220 12.86 -15.89 -10.71
C GLY A 220 13.57 -16.70 -11.77
N ILE A 221 14.23 -15.98 -12.68
CA ILE A 221 15.09 -16.53 -13.72
C ILE A 221 16.48 -15.88 -13.64
N GLY A 222 17.54 -16.65 -13.79
CA GLY A 222 18.91 -16.17 -13.59
C GLY A 222 20.00 -17.05 -14.15
N LYS A 223 21.24 -16.58 -14.03
CA LYS A 223 22.46 -17.24 -14.50
C LYS A 223 23.53 -17.19 -13.41
N THR A 224 24.14 -18.34 -13.09
CA THR A 224 25.40 -18.39 -12.35
C THR A 224 26.57 -18.24 -13.32
N PHE A 225 27.48 -17.32 -13.01
CA PHE A 225 28.71 -17.10 -13.78
C PHE A 225 29.81 -18.08 -13.37
N ASN A 226 29.82 -18.49 -12.11
CA ASN A 226 30.71 -19.50 -11.55
C ASN A 226 30.11 -20.08 -10.26
N ASN A 227 30.84 -20.99 -9.60
CA ASN A 227 30.38 -21.67 -8.37
C ASN A 227 30.13 -20.75 -7.17
N ARG A 228 30.54 -19.47 -7.22
CA ARG A 228 30.35 -18.49 -6.14
C ARG A 228 29.34 -17.38 -6.51
N TRP A 229 29.30 -16.94 -7.78
CA TRP A 229 28.56 -15.75 -8.21
C TRP A 229 27.48 -16.02 -9.25
N GLY A 230 26.35 -15.32 -9.13
CA GLY A 230 25.29 -15.30 -10.14
C GLY A 230 24.40 -14.07 -10.05
N VAL A 231 23.55 -13.91 -11.06
CA VAL A 231 22.50 -12.88 -11.14
C VAL A 231 21.14 -13.52 -11.40
N ALA A 232 20.06 -12.93 -10.91
CA ALA A 232 18.69 -13.30 -11.26
C ALA A 232 17.80 -12.06 -11.40
N LEU A 233 16.78 -12.14 -12.25
CA LEU A 233 15.61 -11.28 -12.23
C LEU A 233 14.54 -11.99 -11.39
N GLU A 234 14.05 -11.35 -10.33
CA GLU A 234 12.97 -11.86 -9.48
C GLU A 234 11.74 -10.96 -9.58
N HIS A 235 10.56 -11.55 -9.81
CA HIS A 235 9.26 -10.90 -9.61
C HIS A 235 8.55 -11.51 -8.39
N LYS A 236 7.95 -10.66 -7.56
CA LYS A 236 7.24 -11.02 -6.33
C LYS A 236 5.93 -10.23 -6.24
N VAL A 237 4.87 -10.91 -5.83
CA VAL A 237 3.56 -10.34 -5.48
C VAL A 237 3.30 -10.62 -4.00
N THR A 238 2.94 -9.59 -3.24
CA THR A 238 2.54 -9.68 -1.83
C THR A 238 1.08 -9.25 -1.69
N PHE A 239 0.26 -10.13 -1.12
CA PHE A 239 -1.16 -9.88 -0.90
C PHE A 239 -1.35 -9.20 0.46
N SER A 240 -1.80 -7.95 0.50
CA SER A 240 -1.79 -7.17 1.74
C SER A 240 -2.81 -7.63 2.78
N LEU A 241 -3.81 -8.39 2.34
CA LEU A 241 -5.02 -8.75 3.10
C LEU A 241 -5.82 -7.53 3.61
N ASN A 242 -5.60 -6.35 3.01
CA ASN A 242 -6.12 -5.05 3.43
C ASN A 242 -6.55 -4.23 2.18
N ASP A 243 -7.44 -3.26 2.33
CA ASP A 243 -8.11 -2.52 1.24
C ASP A 243 -7.82 -1.01 1.36
N LEU A 244 -6.56 -0.68 1.70
CA LEU A 244 -6.18 0.57 2.37
C LEU A 244 -4.65 0.80 2.41
N ILE A 245 -3.83 0.13 1.57
CA ILE A 245 -2.39 0.44 1.44
C ILE A 245 -2.08 1.43 0.32
N ASP A 246 -3.03 1.76 -0.57
CA ASP A 246 -2.99 3.02 -1.34
C ASP A 246 -3.63 4.20 -0.56
N GLY A 247 -4.49 3.89 0.42
CA GLY A 247 -5.14 4.84 1.30
C GLY A 247 -6.52 5.31 0.84
N GLN A 248 -7.15 4.64 -0.14
CA GLN A 248 -8.43 5.04 -0.73
C GLN A 248 -9.51 3.93 -0.59
N ARG A 249 -10.27 3.94 0.52
CA ARG A 249 -11.29 2.92 0.86
C ARG A 249 -12.64 3.05 0.11
N PHE A 250 -12.75 3.98 -0.83
CA PHE A 250 -14.03 4.37 -1.42
C PHE A 250 -13.94 4.61 -2.93
N ASN A 251 -15.01 4.30 -3.63
CA ASN A 251 -15.25 4.72 -5.01
C ASN A 251 -15.75 6.17 -5.06
N SER A 252 -15.79 6.79 -6.24
CA SER A 252 -16.26 8.18 -6.40
C SER A 252 -17.76 8.41 -6.11
N ASP A 253 -18.56 7.35 -5.93
CA ASP A 253 -19.94 7.40 -5.45
C ASP A 253 -20.05 7.29 -3.91
N ASN A 254 -18.92 7.17 -3.20
CA ASN A 254 -18.79 6.89 -1.77
C ASN A 254 -19.23 5.46 -1.36
N THR A 255 -19.37 4.53 -2.30
CA THR A 255 -19.41 3.09 -1.96
C THR A 255 -18.03 2.61 -1.53
N ALA A 256 -17.97 1.71 -0.54
CA ALA A 256 -16.71 1.13 -0.11
C ALA A 256 -16.10 0.21 -1.18
N THR A 257 -14.78 0.23 -1.30
CA THR A 257 -14.02 -0.72 -2.11
C THR A 257 -14.03 -2.13 -1.49
N ALA A 258 -13.62 -3.14 -2.27
CA ALA A 258 -13.84 -4.55 -1.94
C ALA A 258 -12.78 -5.49 -2.53
N ARG A 259 -11.57 -4.99 -2.77
CA ARG A 259 -10.53 -5.59 -3.63
C ARG A 259 -9.13 -5.47 -3.02
N ASN A 260 -8.93 -6.07 -1.84
CA ASN A 260 -7.69 -6.02 -1.06
C ASN A 260 -6.41 -5.88 -1.90
N ASP A 261 -5.72 -4.75 -1.77
CA ASP A 261 -4.57 -4.34 -2.58
C ASP A 261 -3.44 -5.37 -2.57
N TRP A 262 -2.75 -5.51 -3.69
CA TRP A 262 -1.49 -6.28 -3.76
C TRP A 262 -0.35 -5.34 -4.10
N TYR A 263 0.79 -5.46 -3.42
CA TYR A 263 2.01 -4.78 -3.86
C TYR A 263 2.94 -5.75 -4.59
N HIS A 264 3.70 -5.20 -5.52
CA HIS A 264 4.58 -5.91 -6.41
C HIS A 264 6.01 -5.44 -6.25
N TYR A 265 6.95 -6.32 -6.59
CA TYR A 265 8.35 -6.02 -6.73
C TYR A 265 8.94 -6.79 -7.91
N THR A 266 9.63 -6.11 -8.83
CA THR A 266 10.49 -6.74 -9.83
C THR A 266 11.87 -6.14 -9.74
N GLY A 267 12.88 -6.98 -9.48
CA GLY A 267 14.25 -6.50 -9.29
C GLY A 267 15.33 -7.48 -9.73
N VAL A 268 16.48 -6.91 -10.09
CA VAL A 268 17.71 -7.65 -10.37
C VAL A 268 18.40 -7.94 -9.04
N LYS A 269 18.87 -9.17 -8.90
CA LYS A 269 19.45 -9.74 -7.69
C LYS A 269 20.83 -10.30 -7.97
N LEU A 270 21.83 -9.85 -7.21
CA LEU A 270 23.15 -10.46 -7.17
C LEU A 270 23.16 -11.56 -6.11
N ILE A 271 23.84 -12.67 -6.39
CA ILE A 271 23.87 -13.87 -5.54
C ILE A 271 25.34 -14.25 -5.29
N TRP A 272 25.73 -14.36 -4.02
CA TRP A 272 27.05 -14.84 -3.59
C TRP A 272 26.92 -16.04 -2.65
N ARG A 273 27.47 -17.18 -3.06
CA ARG A 273 27.53 -18.45 -2.33
C ARG A 273 28.83 -18.54 -1.51
N PHE A 274 28.74 -18.95 -0.25
CA PHE A 274 29.91 -18.99 0.66
C PHE A 274 30.87 -20.16 0.42
N ARG A 275 30.46 -21.19 -0.33
CA ARG A 275 31.28 -22.39 -0.63
C ARG A 275 31.01 -22.86 -2.05
N GLU A 276 32.03 -23.46 -2.66
CA GLU A 276 31.92 -24.06 -3.99
C GLU A 276 31.04 -25.31 -3.99
N GLU A 277 30.23 -25.41 -5.03
CA GLU A 277 29.39 -26.57 -5.34
C GLU A 277 30.23 -27.64 -6.03
N LYS A 278 31.12 -28.32 -5.28
CA LYS A 278 31.80 -29.52 -5.77
C LYS A 278 30.83 -30.69 -5.83
N GLU A 279 30.86 -31.35 -6.99
CA GLU A 279 30.07 -32.53 -7.33
C GLU A 279 30.31 -33.68 -6.33
N ARG A 280 29.31 -34.55 -6.20
CA ARG A 280 29.47 -35.87 -5.57
C ARG A 280 29.06 -36.93 -6.57
N VAL A 281 30.04 -37.42 -7.33
CA VAL A 281 29.92 -38.72 -8.02
C VAL A 281 29.47 -39.74 -6.98
N LEU A 282 28.36 -40.42 -7.25
CA LEU A 282 27.92 -41.57 -6.47
C LEU A 282 28.58 -42.82 -7.05
N PRO A 283 29.01 -43.79 -6.23
CA PRO A 283 29.36 -45.10 -6.75
C PRO A 283 28.14 -45.72 -7.47
N PRO A 284 28.35 -46.62 -8.44
CA PRO A 284 27.26 -47.23 -9.19
C PRO A 284 26.29 -47.98 -8.25
N PRO A 285 25.00 -48.12 -8.63
CA PRO A 285 24.07 -48.91 -7.86
C PRO A 285 24.53 -50.37 -7.78
N ASN A 286 24.63 -50.93 -6.58
CA ASN A 286 24.68 -52.38 -6.44
C ASN A 286 23.33 -52.94 -6.88
N ASN A 287 23.32 -53.72 -7.96
CA ASN A 287 22.16 -54.49 -8.38
C ASN A 287 21.82 -55.52 -7.30
N HIS A 288 20.82 -55.22 -6.47
CA HIS A 288 20.06 -56.27 -5.80
C HIS A 288 18.84 -56.56 -6.67
N THR A 289 18.90 -57.66 -7.41
CA THR A 289 17.82 -58.10 -8.30
C THR A 289 16.58 -58.45 -7.48
N THR A 290 15.48 -57.74 -7.72
CA THR A 290 14.16 -58.13 -7.25
C THR A 290 13.51 -58.99 -8.34
N ASP A 291 13.36 -60.28 -8.05
CA ASP A 291 12.63 -61.20 -8.92
C ASP A 291 11.11 -60.89 -8.84
N PRO A 292 10.33 -60.99 -9.93
CA PRO A 292 9.01 -60.35 -10.02
C PRO A 292 7.83 -61.27 -9.68
N ASN A 293 6.66 -60.65 -9.46
CA ASN A 293 5.37 -61.28 -9.16
C ASN A 293 5.33 -61.88 -7.73
N ASN A 294 4.19 -62.07 -7.07
CA ASN A 294 2.86 -62.42 -7.56
C ASN A 294 1.78 -61.99 -6.53
N TYR A 295 0.66 -61.40 -6.96
CA TYR A 295 -0.57 -61.33 -6.17
C TYR A 295 -1.82 -61.16 -7.07
N THR A 296 -2.51 -62.26 -7.38
CA THR A 296 -3.98 -62.27 -7.59
C THR A 296 -4.58 -63.69 -7.58
N ASN A 297 -5.60 -63.88 -6.75
CA ASN A 297 -6.76 -64.78 -6.85
C ASN A 297 -6.64 -66.24 -7.39
N ASN A 298 -6.74 -67.18 -6.43
CA ASN A 298 -7.89 -68.10 -6.24
C ASN A 298 -8.09 -69.40 -7.10
N THR A 299 -8.77 -70.37 -6.46
CA THR A 299 -9.51 -71.57 -6.96
C THR A 299 -8.80 -72.86 -7.47
N ASN A 300 -8.94 -73.91 -6.65
CA ASN A 300 -9.42 -75.28 -6.92
C ASN A 300 -8.81 -76.21 -8.00
N ASN A 301 -8.20 -77.33 -7.54
CA ASN A 301 -8.56 -78.74 -7.89
C ASN A 301 -7.66 -79.74 -7.11
N ASN A 302 -7.99 -81.01 -6.84
CA ASN A 302 -9.24 -81.79 -6.91
C ASN A 302 -9.21 -82.96 -5.87
N ASN A 303 -10.32 -83.65 -5.67
CA ASN A 303 -10.51 -84.82 -4.79
C ASN A 303 -9.78 -86.11 -5.25
N ASN A 304 -9.36 -86.96 -4.30
CA ASN A 304 -9.79 -88.38 -4.20
C ASN A 304 -9.45 -88.94 -2.78
N PRO A 305 -9.87 -90.16 -2.34
CA PRO A 305 -10.94 -90.25 -1.35
C PRO A 305 -10.59 -91.01 -0.04
N ASN A 306 -11.51 -90.91 0.94
CA ASN A 306 -11.75 -91.81 2.08
C ASN A 306 -10.58 -92.58 2.75
N ASN A 307 -10.36 -92.29 4.03
CA ASN A 307 -10.32 -93.38 5.03
C ASN A 307 -10.80 -92.90 6.42
N ASN A 308 -11.07 -93.83 7.34
CA ASN A 308 -11.70 -93.58 8.64
C ASN A 308 -11.12 -94.48 9.75
N ASN A 309 -11.37 -94.13 11.02
CA ASN A 309 -11.32 -94.97 12.23
C ASN A 309 -10.00 -95.58 12.79
N ASN A 310 -9.69 -95.14 14.02
CA ASN A 310 -9.66 -95.95 15.27
C ASN A 310 -8.47 -96.92 15.58
N THR A 311 -8.35 -97.24 16.87
CA THR A 311 -7.39 -98.17 17.51
C THR A 311 -7.92 -99.61 17.66
N THR A 312 -7.06 -100.58 17.97
CA THR A 312 -7.23 -102.06 17.91
C THR A 312 -7.74 -102.71 19.24
N VAL A 313 -7.86 -104.04 19.53
CA VAL A 313 -7.13 -105.28 19.11
C VAL A 313 -7.96 -106.60 19.31
N VAL A 314 -8.31 -107.37 18.25
CA VAL A 314 -8.59 -108.86 18.22
C VAL A 314 -9.87 -109.30 19.04
N ASN A 315 -10.57 -110.46 19.01
CA ASN A 315 -10.54 -111.86 18.47
C ASN A 315 -12.03 -112.36 18.25
N THR A 316 -12.51 -113.58 17.89
CA THR A 316 -12.05 -114.96 17.53
C THR A 316 -13.09 -115.65 16.56
N ASN A 317 -13.19 -117.00 16.51
CA ASN A 317 -14.12 -117.88 15.74
C ASN A 317 -14.18 -119.30 16.45
N PRO A 318 -14.92 -120.39 16.07
CA PRO A 318 -15.95 -120.66 15.03
C PRO A 318 -17.22 -121.45 15.55
N ASN A 319 -18.05 -122.07 14.67
CA ASN A 319 -19.23 -122.92 15.02
C ASN A 319 -19.68 -123.91 13.87
N ASN A 320 -20.23 -125.14 14.12
CA ASN A 320 -20.74 -126.08 13.04
C ASN A 320 -21.54 -127.41 13.41
N ASN A 321 -22.63 -127.76 12.64
CA ASN A 321 -23.21 -129.07 12.11
C ASN A 321 -23.90 -130.31 12.85
N ASN A 322 -24.81 -131.03 12.11
CA ASN A 322 -25.20 -132.51 12.03
C ASN A 322 -26.66 -133.13 12.35
N ASN A 323 -26.91 -134.48 12.15
CA ASN A 323 -28.09 -135.08 11.37
C ASN A 323 -28.59 -136.62 11.58
N ASN A 324 -29.93 -136.96 11.45
CA ASN A 324 -30.80 -138.14 10.93
C ASN A 324 -30.91 -139.73 11.27
N ASN A 325 -32.19 -140.28 11.27
CA ASN A 325 -32.87 -141.53 10.64
C ASN A 325 -33.11 -143.03 11.24
N PRO A 326 -34.13 -143.88 10.75
CA PRO A 326 -34.80 -145.10 11.40
C PRO A 326 -35.23 -146.42 10.56
N GLN A 327 -36.12 -147.36 11.07
CA GLN A 327 -36.94 -148.55 10.47
C GLN A 327 -36.67 -150.07 10.93
N ASN A 328 -37.44 -151.24 10.86
CA ASN A 328 -38.82 -151.87 10.59
C ASN A 328 -38.92 -153.36 11.21
N GLY A 329 -39.81 -154.42 11.15
CA GLY A 329 -41.17 -154.99 10.72
C GLY A 329 -41.29 -156.55 11.12
N GLY A 330 -42.29 -157.50 11.12
CA GLY A 330 -43.79 -157.74 10.92
C GLY A 330 -44.28 -159.27 11.04
N MET A 331 -45.56 -159.81 11.04
CA MET A 331 -46.81 -159.55 11.88
C MET A 331 -48.13 -160.49 11.80
N GLN A 332 -49.04 -160.61 12.82
CA GLN A 332 -50.43 -161.28 12.94
C GLN A 332 -51.62 -160.20 13.03
N PRO A 333 -52.96 -160.47 12.93
CA PRO A 333 -53.99 -159.41 12.78
C PRO A 333 -54.14 -158.56 14.06
N PRO A 334 -53.87 -157.25 14.04
CA PRO A 334 -53.64 -156.48 15.26
C PRO A 334 -54.86 -156.32 16.16
N ILE A 335 -54.62 -156.09 17.45
CA ILE A 335 -55.63 -155.60 18.40
C ILE A 335 -55.00 -154.46 19.20
N VAL A 336 -55.65 -153.29 19.26
CA VAL A 336 -55.18 -152.07 19.91
C VAL A 336 -56.13 -151.70 21.05
N ARG A 337 -55.62 -151.60 22.27
CA ARG A 337 -56.41 -151.13 23.43
C ARG A 337 -55.57 -150.25 24.35
N VAL A 338 -55.97 -149.00 24.51
CA VAL A 338 -55.35 -148.09 25.49
C VAL A 338 -55.60 -148.62 26.90
N THR A 339 -54.55 -148.70 27.71
CA THR A 339 -54.54 -149.28 29.06
C THR A 339 -54.30 -148.25 30.14
N TYR A 340 -53.57 -147.17 29.84
CA TYR A 340 -53.41 -146.03 30.75
C TYR A 340 -53.18 -144.72 29.95
N PRO A 341 -53.78 -143.57 30.33
CA PRO A 341 -54.87 -143.45 31.30
C PRO A 341 -56.12 -144.19 30.82
N GLY A 342 -56.75 -144.99 31.67
CA GLY A 342 -57.88 -145.87 31.30
C GLY A 342 -59.24 -145.18 31.16
N GLN A 343 -59.26 -143.86 30.93
CA GLN A 343 -60.46 -143.01 30.87
C GLN A 343 -60.29 -142.03 29.70
N ASN A 344 -61.29 -141.90 28.83
CA ASN A 344 -61.21 -141.08 27.62
C ASN A 344 -62.42 -140.11 27.56
N PRO A 345 -62.23 -138.78 27.65
CA PRO A 345 -60.95 -138.07 27.84
C PRO A 345 -60.36 -138.24 29.25
N PHE A 346 -59.05 -138.07 29.37
CA PHE A 346 -58.32 -137.90 30.64
C PHE A 346 -57.88 -136.44 30.81
N THR A 347 -57.71 -135.97 32.05
CA THR A 347 -57.16 -134.63 32.33
C THR A 347 -55.83 -134.76 33.06
N ALA A 348 -54.78 -134.16 32.51
CA ALA A 348 -53.44 -134.16 33.06
C ALA A 348 -53.12 -132.85 33.78
N THR A 349 -52.41 -132.96 34.91
CA THR A 349 -52.00 -131.83 35.76
C THR A 349 -50.58 -131.32 35.49
N ALA A 350 -49.83 -131.99 34.63
CA ALA A 350 -48.49 -131.60 34.22
C ALA A 350 -48.28 -131.92 32.72
N PRO A 351 -47.41 -131.18 31.99
CA PRO A 351 -47.18 -131.43 30.57
C PRO A 351 -46.69 -132.84 30.22
N PRO A 352 -45.67 -133.44 30.88
CA PRO A 352 -45.24 -134.80 30.54
C PRO A 352 -46.24 -135.84 31.06
N ILE A 353 -46.85 -136.60 30.15
CA ILE A 353 -47.69 -137.76 30.47
C ILE A 353 -47.11 -139.04 29.86
N GLN A 354 -47.31 -140.16 30.55
CA GLN A 354 -47.11 -141.49 29.98
C GLN A 354 -48.47 -142.11 29.62
N LEU A 355 -48.66 -142.41 28.33
CA LEU A 355 -49.77 -143.21 27.83
C LEU A 355 -49.25 -144.65 27.56
N THR A 356 -50.03 -145.67 27.92
CA THR A 356 -49.77 -147.06 27.53
C THR A 356 -50.97 -147.68 26.81
N ALA A 357 -50.70 -148.60 25.90
CA ALA A 357 -51.70 -149.40 25.22
C ALA A 357 -51.20 -150.84 25.04
N GLN A 358 -52.04 -151.84 25.23
CA GLN A 358 -51.76 -153.16 24.67
C GLN A 358 -51.94 -153.10 23.15
N VAL A 359 -50.90 -153.52 22.43
CA VAL A 359 -50.97 -153.77 20.99
C VAL A 359 -50.53 -155.20 20.75
N LEU A 360 -51.53 -156.07 20.70
CA LEU A 360 -51.40 -157.52 20.56
C LEU A 360 -51.29 -157.91 19.09
N ASN A 361 -50.95 -159.18 18.86
CA ASN A 361 -50.84 -159.81 17.53
C ASN A 361 -49.73 -159.21 16.64
N ILE A 362 -49.11 -158.09 17.06
CA ILE A 362 -47.96 -157.53 16.38
C ILE A 362 -46.62 -158.15 16.84
N THR A 363 -45.62 -158.05 15.96
CA THR A 363 -44.26 -158.62 16.11
C THR A 363 -43.13 -157.60 15.94
N SER A 364 -43.42 -156.40 15.43
CA SER A 364 -42.50 -155.26 15.39
C SER A 364 -43.26 -153.94 15.53
N GLN A 365 -42.63 -152.95 16.16
CA GLN A 365 -43.25 -151.68 16.53
C GLN A 365 -43.78 -150.86 15.34
N ASN A 366 -43.12 -150.95 14.18
CA ASN A 366 -43.30 -150.01 13.06
C ASN A 366 -44.60 -150.21 12.26
N GLN A 367 -45.34 -151.25 12.61
CA GLN A 367 -46.69 -151.49 12.12
C GLN A 367 -47.77 -150.98 13.08
N ILE A 368 -47.36 -150.22 14.09
CA ILE A 368 -48.18 -149.21 14.75
C ILE A 368 -47.91 -147.85 14.10
N GLN A 369 -48.97 -147.15 13.70
CA GLN A 369 -48.98 -145.71 13.52
C GLN A 369 -49.63 -145.06 14.74
N LEU A 370 -48.91 -144.14 15.40
CA LEU A 370 -49.48 -143.18 16.33
C LEU A 370 -49.57 -141.83 15.65
N SER A 371 -50.68 -141.11 15.84
CA SER A 371 -50.77 -139.67 15.62
C SER A 371 -51.22 -138.97 16.90
N VAL A 372 -50.71 -137.76 17.14
CA VAL A 372 -51.14 -136.89 18.24
C VAL A 372 -51.62 -135.57 17.63
N ASN A 373 -52.86 -135.18 17.95
CA ASN A 373 -53.54 -134.04 17.32
C ASN A 373 -53.56 -134.09 15.79
N GLY A 374 -53.72 -135.29 15.23
CA GLY A 374 -53.74 -135.55 13.78
C GLY A 374 -52.37 -135.62 13.10
N TYR A 375 -51.30 -135.19 13.78
CA TYR A 375 -49.94 -135.27 13.25
C TYR A 375 -49.28 -136.61 13.63
N PRO A 376 -48.65 -137.34 12.70
CA PRO A 376 -47.92 -138.57 13.02
C PRO A 376 -46.84 -138.34 14.08
N ASN A 377 -46.75 -139.24 15.06
CA ASN A 377 -45.82 -139.15 16.18
C ASN A 377 -45.14 -140.51 16.42
N SER A 378 -43.83 -140.57 16.19
CA SER A 378 -43.02 -141.78 16.35
C SER A 378 -42.34 -141.91 17.72
N ASN A 379 -42.54 -140.96 18.66
CA ASN A 379 -41.89 -140.99 19.98
C ASN A 379 -42.62 -141.92 20.96
N PHE A 380 -42.52 -143.21 20.69
CA PHE A 380 -43.04 -144.28 21.55
C PHE A 380 -42.11 -145.49 21.51
N SER A 381 -42.33 -146.42 22.43
CA SER A 381 -41.71 -147.75 22.42
C SER A 381 -42.80 -148.81 22.46
N TRP A 382 -42.61 -149.96 21.81
CA TRP A 382 -43.46 -151.13 21.98
C TRP A 382 -42.60 -152.35 22.30
N ASN A 383 -42.92 -153.03 23.39
CA ASN A 383 -42.16 -154.18 23.87
C ASN A 383 -42.69 -155.46 23.21
N PRO A 384 -41.86 -156.19 22.43
CA PRO A 384 -42.32 -157.35 21.66
C PRO A 384 -42.71 -158.56 22.51
N SER A 385 -42.26 -158.62 23.77
CA SER A 385 -42.53 -159.72 24.71
C SER A 385 -43.78 -159.46 25.55
N SER A 386 -43.95 -158.26 26.10
CA SER A 386 -45.15 -157.91 26.89
C SER A 386 -46.33 -157.41 26.04
N LYS A 387 -46.09 -157.11 24.76
CA LYS A 387 -47.08 -156.58 23.80
C LYS A 387 -47.67 -155.22 24.20
N VAL A 388 -46.97 -154.45 25.05
CA VAL A 388 -47.38 -153.11 25.48
C VAL A 388 -46.58 -152.03 24.73
N MET A 389 -47.32 -151.06 24.21
CA MET A 389 -46.85 -149.78 23.70
C MET A 389 -46.86 -148.74 24.82
N THR A 390 -45.83 -147.89 24.89
CA THR A 390 -45.67 -146.79 25.85
C THR A 390 -45.23 -145.52 25.13
N VAL A 391 -45.96 -144.42 25.33
CA VAL A 391 -45.72 -143.08 24.78
C VAL A 391 -45.42 -142.13 25.94
N ASN A 392 -44.27 -141.48 25.93
CA ASN A 392 -44.00 -140.34 26.82
C ASN A 392 -44.16 -139.06 25.99
N TYR A 393 -45.17 -138.24 26.29
CA TYR A 393 -45.48 -137.05 25.50
C TYR A 393 -45.62 -135.81 26.39
N THR A 394 -44.99 -134.72 25.98
CA THR A 394 -45.19 -133.40 26.56
C THR A 394 -46.42 -132.77 25.91
N LEU A 395 -47.55 -132.86 26.60
CA LEU A 395 -48.84 -132.31 26.19
C LEU A 395 -48.74 -130.81 25.89
N MET A 396 -49.38 -130.38 24.80
CA MET A 396 -49.65 -128.97 24.56
C MET A 396 -50.87 -128.52 25.39
N PRO A 397 -50.98 -127.24 25.77
CA PRO A 397 -52.16 -126.74 26.49
C PRO A 397 -53.47 -127.02 25.74
N GLY A 398 -54.51 -127.46 26.44
CA GLY A 398 -55.77 -127.90 25.84
C GLY A 398 -55.77 -129.40 25.47
N ASN A 399 -56.53 -129.75 24.43
CA ASN A 399 -56.77 -131.16 24.06
C ASN A 399 -55.60 -131.75 23.25
N ASN A 400 -55.21 -132.97 23.60
CA ASN A 400 -54.21 -133.78 22.91
C ASN A 400 -54.83 -135.14 22.56
N VAL A 401 -55.19 -135.34 21.30
CA VAL A 401 -55.87 -136.55 20.81
C VAL A 401 -54.85 -137.53 20.24
N PHE A 402 -54.64 -138.65 20.94
CA PHE A 402 -53.75 -139.74 20.53
C PHE A 402 -54.58 -140.79 19.78
N ASN A 403 -54.33 -141.00 18.49
CA ASN A 403 -54.91 -142.10 17.72
C ASN A 403 -53.83 -143.14 17.42
N ILE A 404 -54.03 -144.36 17.87
CA ILE A 404 -53.13 -145.51 17.68
C ILE A 404 -53.82 -146.49 16.73
N THR A 405 -53.22 -146.75 15.57
CA THR A 405 -53.66 -147.76 14.60
C THR A 405 -52.55 -148.77 14.42
N ALA A 406 -52.85 -150.06 14.50
CA ALA A 406 -51.91 -151.12 14.15
C ALA A 406 -52.39 -151.86 12.89
N THR A 407 -51.49 -152.21 11.98
CA THR A 407 -51.83 -152.76 10.65
C THR A 407 -50.87 -153.88 10.21
N ASN A 408 -51.41 -154.95 9.65
CA ASN A 408 -50.65 -156.10 9.21
C ASN A 408 -51.16 -156.73 7.89
N PRO A 409 -50.43 -157.71 7.33
CA PRO A 409 -50.85 -158.43 6.12
C PRO A 409 -52.20 -159.16 6.16
N VAL A 410 -52.89 -159.23 7.31
CA VAL A 410 -54.23 -159.84 7.45
C VAL A 410 -55.25 -158.98 8.22
N GLY A 411 -55.00 -157.68 8.42
CA GLY A 411 -55.98 -156.76 9.03
C GLY A 411 -55.38 -155.53 9.73
N SER A 412 -56.25 -154.68 10.28
CA SER A 412 -55.88 -153.50 11.06
C SER A 412 -56.91 -153.21 12.16
N ASP A 413 -56.45 -152.70 13.29
CA ASP A 413 -57.31 -152.26 14.41
C ASP A 413 -56.80 -150.92 14.98
N ALA A 414 -57.66 -150.15 15.65
CA ALA A 414 -57.34 -148.81 16.12
C ALA A 414 -58.10 -148.39 17.39
N ALA A 415 -57.42 -147.62 18.25
CA ALA A 415 -58.00 -146.97 19.43
C ALA A 415 -57.58 -145.50 19.52
N SER A 416 -58.44 -144.68 20.13
CA SER A 416 -58.15 -143.26 20.41
C SER A 416 -58.17 -142.96 21.91
N GLN A 417 -57.41 -141.95 22.33
CA GLN A 417 -57.36 -141.43 23.69
C GLN A 417 -57.14 -139.91 23.66
N THR A 418 -58.05 -139.14 24.24
CA THR A 418 -57.88 -137.68 24.42
C THR A 418 -57.30 -137.40 25.80
N ILE A 419 -56.32 -136.50 25.87
CA ILE A 419 -55.73 -136.01 27.12
C ILE A 419 -55.73 -134.48 27.13
N ILE A 420 -56.35 -133.87 28.15
CA ILE A 420 -56.50 -132.42 28.28
C ILE A 420 -55.48 -131.89 29.29
N LEU A 421 -54.66 -130.91 28.91
CA LEU A 421 -53.76 -130.21 29.82
C LEU A 421 -54.35 -128.85 30.22
N GLY A 422 -54.52 -128.65 31.53
CA GLY A 422 -55.00 -127.37 32.10
C GLY A 422 -54.00 -126.22 31.95
N GLN A 423 -54.49 -125.00 31.77
CA GLN A 423 -53.67 -123.81 31.53
C GLN A 423 -53.15 -123.21 32.84
N GLN A 424 -51.86 -122.82 32.87
CA GLN A 424 -51.16 -122.34 34.07
C GLN A 424 -51.12 -120.79 34.15
N ASN A 425 -50.98 -120.28 35.38
CA ASN A 425 -51.15 -118.86 35.73
C ASN A 425 -50.08 -117.91 35.12
N VAL A 426 -50.47 -116.66 34.84
CA VAL A 426 -49.62 -115.64 34.18
C VAL A 426 -49.09 -114.62 35.19
N GLN A 427 -47.78 -114.36 35.18
CA GLN A 427 -47.16 -113.33 36.02
C GLN A 427 -47.28 -111.94 35.39
N LEU A 428 -47.76 -110.95 36.14
CA LEU A 428 -47.80 -109.55 35.72
C LEU A 428 -46.39 -108.92 35.70
N PRO A 429 -46.07 -108.01 34.77
CA PRO A 429 -44.83 -107.24 34.78
C PRO A 429 -44.76 -106.27 35.98
N PRO A 430 -43.58 -105.72 36.32
CA PRO A 430 -43.44 -104.73 37.38
C PRO A 430 -44.22 -103.45 37.06
N GLN A 431 -44.61 -102.71 38.09
CA GLN A 431 -45.08 -101.33 37.96
C GLN A 431 -44.34 -100.47 38.97
N VAL A 432 -43.76 -99.36 38.51
CA VAL A 432 -43.08 -98.36 39.34
C VAL A 432 -43.84 -97.03 39.26
N THR A 433 -43.95 -96.31 40.38
CA THR A 433 -44.45 -94.93 40.40
C THR A 433 -43.83 -94.18 41.58
N ILE A 434 -43.15 -93.05 41.34
CA ILE A 434 -42.63 -92.18 42.39
C ILE A 434 -43.78 -91.38 42.99
N THR A 435 -43.99 -91.53 44.30
CA THR A 435 -45.12 -90.93 45.04
C THR A 435 -44.69 -89.78 45.94
N ASN A 436 -43.40 -89.66 46.28
CA ASN A 436 -42.83 -88.46 46.88
C ASN A 436 -41.43 -88.14 46.29
N PRO A 437 -41.17 -86.91 45.80
CA PRO A 437 -42.13 -85.82 45.61
C PRO A 437 -43.13 -86.13 44.48
N GLY A 438 -44.43 -85.94 44.74
CA GLY A 438 -45.52 -86.27 43.81
C GLY A 438 -45.70 -85.30 42.63
N THR A 439 -44.65 -84.57 42.24
CA THR A 439 -44.65 -83.58 41.14
C THR A 439 -43.31 -83.64 40.41
N ASN A 440 -43.31 -83.58 39.09
CA ASN A 440 -42.10 -83.64 38.26
C ASN A 440 -42.09 -82.49 37.24
N PRO A 441 -41.12 -81.55 37.28
CA PRO A 441 -40.07 -81.41 38.30
C PRO A 441 -40.61 -80.93 39.66
N TYR A 442 -39.92 -81.31 40.74
CA TYR A 442 -40.12 -80.80 42.09
C TYR A 442 -39.08 -79.71 42.41
N THR A 443 -39.42 -78.76 43.28
CA THR A 443 -38.49 -77.74 43.78
C THR A 443 -38.37 -77.86 45.30
N SER A 444 -37.16 -78.13 45.79
CA SER A 444 -36.86 -78.26 47.22
C SER A 444 -36.26 -76.96 47.78
N PRO A 445 -36.75 -76.48 48.94
CA PRO A 445 -36.09 -75.42 49.72
C PRO A 445 -34.97 -75.98 50.64
N THR A 446 -34.84 -77.30 50.76
CA THR A 446 -33.86 -77.99 51.62
C THR A 446 -32.89 -78.84 50.80
N ASN A 447 -31.65 -78.96 51.29
CA ASN A 447 -30.59 -79.80 50.71
C ASN A 447 -30.79 -81.31 50.91
N SER A 448 -31.96 -81.75 51.36
CA SER A 448 -32.31 -83.14 51.60
C SER A 448 -33.81 -83.35 51.40
N VAL A 449 -34.18 -84.46 50.75
CA VAL A 449 -35.56 -84.89 50.45
C VAL A 449 -35.64 -86.41 50.63
N ASN A 450 -36.71 -86.94 51.22
CA ASN A 450 -36.96 -88.39 51.23
C ASN A 450 -37.80 -88.79 50.02
N ILE A 451 -37.25 -89.66 49.18
CA ILE A 451 -37.93 -90.19 48.00
C ILE A 451 -38.78 -91.38 48.42
N ASN A 452 -40.05 -91.40 48.01
CA ASN A 452 -40.93 -92.55 48.13
C ASN A 452 -41.37 -92.99 46.73
N ALA A 453 -41.37 -94.30 46.46
CA ALA A 453 -41.92 -94.86 45.23
C ALA A 453 -42.65 -96.18 45.51
N THR A 454 -43.76 -96.43 44.84
CA THR A 454 -44.46 -97.72 44.89
C THR A 454 -43.93 -98.63 43.78
N VAL A 455 -43.56 -99.87 44.12
CA VAL A 455 -43.03 -100.87 43.19
C VAL A 455 -43.78 -102.19 43.36
N LEU A 456 -44.71 -102.47 42.44
CA LEU A 456 -45.58 -103.64 42.45
C LEU A 456 -44.99 -104.79 41.62
N ASN A 457 -45.50 -106.01 41.88
CA ASN A 457 -45.20 -107.27 41.16
C ASN A 457 -43.72 -107.73 41.21
N VAL A 458 -42.89 -107.16 42.09
CA VAL A 458 -41.51 -107.60 42.34
C VAL A 458 -41.43 -108.54 43.56
N ALA A 459 -40.54 -109.54 43.51
CA ALA A 459 -40.45 -110.56 44.57
C ALA A 459 -39.75 -110.07 45.85
N GLY A 460 -38.95 -109.00 45.79
CA GLY A 460 -38.27 -108.41 46.94
C GLY A 460 -37.37 -107.23 46.57
N ALA A 461 -36.63 -106.70 47.54
CA ALA A 461 -35.77 -105.53 47.33
C ALA A 461 -34.68 -105.76 46.26
N GLY A 462 -34.17 -106.99 46.13
CA GLY A 462 -33.17 -107.35 45.11
C GLY A 462 -33.67 -107.32 43.65
N ASN A 463 -34.97 -107.12 43.44
CA ASN A 463 -35.58 -106.88 42.13
C ASN A 463 -35.70 -105.38 41.79
N ILE A 464 -35.17 -104.50 42.63
CA ILE A 464 -35.30 -103.05 42.53
C ILE A 464 -33.92 -102.40 42.39
N MET A 465 -33.80 -101.45 41.47
CA MET A 465 -32.62 -100.60 41.34
C MET A 465 -33.03 -99.13 41.47
N VAL A 466 -32.30 -98.38 42.26
CA VAL A 466 -32.48 -96.93 42.44
C VAL A 466 -31.23 -96.22 41.96
N ARG A 467 -31.37 -95.09 41.25
CA ARG A 467 -30.26 -94.22 40.85
C ARG A 467 -30.49 -92.76 41.24
N ASN A 468 -29.40 -92.08 41.55
CA ASN A 468 -29.30 -90.64 41.78
C ASN A 468 -28.26 -90.07 40.81
N ASN A 469 -28.67 -89.20 39.88
CA ASN A 469 -27.85 -88.70 38.78
C ASN A 469 -27.11 -89.82 38.01
N GLY A 470 -27.79 -90.97 37.83
CA GLY A 470 -27.24 -92.17 37.18
C GLY A 470 -26.35 -93.08 38.06
N ALA A 471 -25.90 -92.62 39.23
CA ALA A 471 -25.16 -93.45 40.19
C ALA A 471 -26.12 -94.32 41.03
N PRO A 472 -25.83 -95.60 41.29
CA PRO A 472 -26.72 -96.49 42.04
C PRO A 472 -26.80 -96.10 43.52
N VAL A 473 -28.01 -96.09 44.07
CA VAL A 473 -28.29 -95.89 45.51
C VAL A 473 -28.45 -97.26 46.17
N THR A 474 -27.56 -97.60 47.11
CA THR A 474 -27.52 -98.92 47.75
C THR A 474 -28.24 -98.99 49.10
N ASN A 475 -28.61 -97.84 49.67
CA ASN A 475 -29.16 -97.69 51.02
C ASN A 475 -30.67 -97.38 51.05
N PHE A 476 -31.45 -97.95 50.13
CA PHE A 476 -32.91 -97.85 50.14
C PHE A 476 -33.56 -98.97 50.94
N ALA A 477 -34.71 -98.68 51.56
CA ALA A 477 -35.59 -99.67 52.14
C ALA A 477 -36.74 -99.98 51.18
N TYR A 478 -37.10 -101.25 50.99
CA TYR A 478 -38.33 -101.68 50.32
C TYR A 478 -39.18 -102.50 51.29
N ASN A 479 -40.42 -102.05 51.52
CA ASN A 479 -41.39 -102.76 52.33
C ASN A 479 -42.26 -103.66 51.41
N GLY A 480 -42.07 -104.98 51.51
CA GLY A 480 -42.80 -105.95 50.68
C GLY A 480 -44.31 -106.06 50.94
N THR A 481 -44.83 -105.47 52.02
CA THR A 481 -46.25 -105.47 52.38
C THR A 481 -46.97 -104.21 51.89
N THR A 482 -46.30 -103.05 51.92
CA THR A 482 -46.86 -101.79 51.38
C THR A 482 -46.40 -101.49 49.96
N HIS A 483 -45.47 -102.28 49.43
CA HIS A 483 -44.79 -102.09 48.14
C HIS A 483 -44.04 -100.75 48.00
N VAL A 484 -43.70 -100.08 49.11
CA VAL A 484 -43.00 -98.78 49.09
C VAL A 484 -41.49 -98.95 49.20
N VAL A 485 -40.78 -98.38 48.23
CA VAL A 485 -39.35 -98.01 48.29
C VAL A 485 -39.22 -96.64 48.96
N SER A 486 -38.30 -96.49 49.91
CA SER A 486 -38.01 -95.21 50.59
C SER A 486 -36.51 -95.02 50.82
N PHE A 487 -36.00 -93.82 50.56
CA PHE A 487 -34.63 -93.41 50.89
C PHE A 487 -34.46 -91.87 50.94
N PRO A 488 -33.59 -91.33 51.82
CA PRO A 488 -33.18 -89.93 51.76
C PRO A 488 -32.15 -89.69 50.65
N VAL A 489 -32.30 -88.58 49.91
CA VAL A 489 -31.27 -88.06 49.00
C VAL A 489 -30.81 -86.68 49.42
N ILE A 490 -29.49 -86.49 49.48
CA ILE A 490 -28.84 -85.19 49.70
C ILE A 490 -28.68 -84.52 48.33
N LEU A 491 -29.12 -83.27 48.23
CA LEU A 491 -29.18 -82.51 46.99
C LEU A 491 -28.04 -81.49 46.91
N PRO A 492 -27.16 -81.54 45.88
CA PRO A 492 -26.32 -80.40 45.53
C PRO A 492 -27.19 -79.24 45.00
N SER A 493 -26.67 -78.01 45.05
CA SER A 493 -27.38 -76.83 44.53
C SER A 493 -27.60 -76.93 43.02
N GLY A 494 -28.85 -76.76 42.56
CA GLY A 494 -29.25 -76.98 41.17
C GLY A 494 -30.10 -78.24 41.01
N THR A 495 -30.00 -78.87 39.84
CA THR A 495 -30.87 -79.98 39.41
C THR A 495 -30.27 -81.35 39.76
N THR A 496 -31.11 -82.27 40.21
CA THR A 496 -30.79 -83.67 40.51
C THR A 496 -31.91 -84.57 39.98
N VAL A 497 -31.56 -85.67 39.31
CA VAL A 497 -32.52 -86.63 38.75
C VAL A 497 -32.47 -87.94 39.52
N ILE A 498 -33.64 -88.42 39.94
CA ILE A 498 -33.81 -89.69 40.65
C ILE A 498 -34.56 -90.66 39.75
N GLU A 499 -34.11 -91.90 39.67
CA GLU A 499 -34.70 -92.98 38.87
C GLU A 499 -34.95 -94.21 39.76
N VAL A 500 -36.11 -94.84 39.63
CA VAL A 500 -36.46 -96.10 40.31
C VAL A 500 -36.88 -97.12 39.26
N ILE A 501 -36.35 -98.33 39.35
CA ILE A 501 -36.52 -99.41 38.36
C ILE A 501 -36.93 -100.68 39.11
N GLY A 502 -37.97 -101.37 38.64
CA GLY A 502 -38.39 -102.69 39.12
C GLY A 502 -38.32 -103.74 38.01
N THR A 503 -37.83 -104.93 38.33
CA THR A 503 -37.56 -106.02 37.36
C THR A 503 -38.11 -107.36 37.84
N ASN A 504 -38.88 -108.06 37.01
CA ASN A 504 -39.29 -109.45 37.26
C ASN A 504 -39.23 -110.28 35.96
N ASN A 505 -39.58 -111.56 36.03
CA ASN A 505 -39.49 -112.49 34.89
C ASN A 505 -40.45 -112.15 33.71
N ALA A 506 -41.41 -111.24 33.91
CA ALA A 506 -42.34 -110.75 32.90
C ALA A 506 -41.99 -109.35 32.36
N GLY A 507 -40.99 -108.65 32.91
CA GLY A 507 -40.53 -107.37 32.35
C GLY A 507 -39.76 -106.45 33.31
N ILE A 508 -39.55 -105.22 32.86
CA ILE A 508 -38.93 -104.11 33.59
C ILE A 508 -39.87 -102.90 33.51
N ALA A 509 -40.02 -102.15 34.60
CA ALA A 509 -40.65 -100.84 34.61
C ALA A 509 -39.78 -99.82 35.35
N THR A 510 -39.88 -98.55 34.95
CA THR A 510 -39.08 -97.43 35.46
C THR A 510 -39.96 -96.20 35.65
N ASP A 511 -39.67 -95.41 36.69
CA ASP A 511 -40.17 -94.03 36.83
C ASP A 511 -39.03 -93.13 37.34
N ALA A 512 -39.09 -91.83 37.05
CA ALA A 512 -38.01 -90.88 37.36
C ALA A 512 -38.53 -89.45 37.63
N VAL A 513 -37.94 -88.78 38.62
CA VAL A 513 -38.29 -87.41 39.03
C VAL A 513 -37.08 -86.48 39.02
N THR A 514 -37.29 -85.27 38.50
CA THR A 514 -36.30 -84.18 38.52
C THR A 514 -36.55 -83.28 39.73
N ILE A 515 -35.52 -82.99 40.51
CA ILE A 515 -35.57 -82.17 41.72
C ILE A 515 -34.60 -81.00 41.60
N ASN A 516 -35.10 -79.77 41.77
CA ASN A 516 -34.31 -78.55 41.81
C ASN A 516 -34.15 -78.07 43.26
N TYR A 517 -32.94 -78.07 43.81
CA TYR A 517 -32.66 -77.46 45.11
C TYR A 517 -32.28 -75.97 44.93
N ILE A 518 -33.09 -75.09 45.52
CA ILE A 518 -32.85 -73.65 45.56
C ILE A 518 -32.60 -73.18 47.00
N THR A 519 -31.63 -72.27 47.19
CA THR A 519 -31.30 -71.72 48.50
C THR A 519 -32.08 -70.44 48.78
N VAL A 520 -32.82 -70.42 49.89
CA VAL A 520 -33.56 -69.24 50.34
C VAL A 520 -32.62 -68.33 51.14
N GLN A 521 -32.48 -67.06 50.73
CA GLN A 521 -31.60 -66.08 51.39
C GLN A 521 -32.24 -65.48 52.65
N PRO A 522 -31.47 -65.18 53.71
CA PRO A 522 -31.97 -64.51 54.91
C PRO A 522 -32.33 -63.04 54.64
N THR A 523 -33.45 -62.58 55.19
CA THR A 523 -33.97 -61.23 54.94
C THR A 523 -33.27 -60.15 55.77
N GLY A 524 -32.52 -59.28 55.11
CA GLY A 524 -31.97 -58.04 55.68
C GLY A 524 -31.26 -57.21 54.62
N ALA A 525 -30.89 -55.97 54.96
CA ALA A 525 -30.26 -55.06 53.99
C ALA A 525 -28.74 -55.34 53.89
N PRO A 526 -28.21 -55.63 52.68
CA PRO A 526 -26.76 -55.75 52.49
C PRO A 526 -26.06 -54.39 52.67
N PRO A 527 -24.74 -54.36 52.89
CA PRO A 527 -23.97 -53.13 52.96
C PRO A 527 -24.11 -52.30 51.67
N ILE A 528 -23.97 -50.98 51.77
CA ILE A 528 -23.90 -50.10 50.60
C ILE A 528 -22.69 -49.18 50.75
N VAL A 529 -21.75 -49.27 49.82
CA VAL A 529 -20.56 -48.42 49.73
C VAL A 529 -20.75 -47.45 48.56
N THR A 530 -20.49 -46.16 48.81
CA THR A 530 -20.48 -45.12 47.77
C THR A 530 -19.34 -44.14 48.04
N ILE A 531 -18.38 -44.04 47.12
CA ILE A 531 -17.27 -43.09 47.23
C ILE A 531 -17.79 -41.69 46.88
N THR A 532 -17.51 -40.71 47.75
CA THR A 532 -18.06 -39.33 47.66
C THR A 532 -16.98 -38.29 47.39
N ASN A 533 -15.73 -38.54 47.78
CA ASN A 533 -14.57 -37.81 47.29
C ASN A 533 -13.43 -38.78 46.96
N PRO A 534 -12.98 -38.89 45.69
CA PRO A 534 -13.47 -38.17 44.52
C PRO A 534 -14.92 -38.57 44.16
N ALA A 535 -15.71 -37.61 43.64
CA ALA A 535 -17.12 -37.82 43.30
C ALA A 535 -17.35 -38.64 42.00
N ALA A 536 -16.28 -38.92 41.25
CA ALA A 536 -16.28 -39.77 40.06
C ALA A 536 -14.99 -40.60 40.02
N CYS A 537 -15.07 -41.80 39.44
CA CYS A 537 -13.95 -42.74 39.33
C CYS A 537 -13.89 -43.34 37.92
N PRO A 538 -12.69 -43.47 37.30
CA PRO A 538 -11.38 -43.05 37.80
C PRO A 538 -11.24 -41.52 37.89
N ALA A 539 -10.38 -41.07 38.79
CA ALA A 539 -10.16 -39.66 39.11
C ALA A 539 -8.74 -39.19 38.75
N GLN A 540 -8.57 -37.88 38.63
CA GLN A 540 -7.27 -37.21 38.50
C GLN A 540 -7.06 -36.32 39.73
N SER A 541 -5.83 -36.21 40.21
CA SER A 541 -5.43 -35.26 41.26
C SER A 541 -4.12 -34.56 40.87
N SER A 542 -3.97 -33.31 41.30
CA SER A 542 -2.70 -32.56 41.29
C SER A 542 -2.21 -32.27 42.71
N GLN A 543 -2.88 -32.76 43.75
CA GLN A 543 -2.50 -32.63 45.15
C GLN A 543 -1.92 -33.95 45.66
N GLN A 544 -0.71 -33.92 46.21
CA GLN A 544 -0.04 -35.11 46.73
C GLN A 544 -0.69 -35.65 48.01
N ALA A 545 -1.23 -34.77 48.87
CA ALA A 545 -2.02 -35.17 50.04
C ALA A 545 -3.50 -34.89 49.75
N MET A 546 -4.37 -35.86 50.02
CA MET A 546 -5.82 -35.68 49.89
C MET A 546 -6.60 -36.50 50.93
N THR A 547 -7.82 -36.07 51.25
CA THR A 547 -8.74 -36.85 52.10
C THR A 547 -9.83 -37.46 51.23
N ILE A 548 -9.80 -38.79 51.10
CA ILE A 548 -10.85 -39.58 50.47
C ILE A 548 -12.05 -39.62 51.42
N THR A 549 -13.27 -39.51 50.88
CA THR A 549 -14.50 -39.71 51.64
C THR A 549 -15.41 -40.70 50.93
N ALA A 550 -16.18 -41.45 51.71
CA ALA A 550 -17.23 -42.34 51.23
C ALA A 550 -18.40 -42.35 52.22
N THR A 551 -19.56 -42.85 51.79
CA THR A 551 -20.61 -43.31 52.69
C THR A 551 -20.65 -44.84 52.69
N VAL A 552 -20.79 -45.42 53.89
CA VAL A 552 -20.88 -46.87 54.10
C VAL A 552 -22.07 -47.13 55.01
N GLN A 553 -23.13 -47.68 54.43
CA GLN A 553 -24.44 -47.89 55.05
C GLN A 553 -24.70 -49.37 55.34
N ASN A 554 -25.72 -49.65 56.15
CA ASN A 554 -26.14 -51.00 56.59
C ASN A 554 -25.06 -51.82 57.33
N VAL A 555 -24.03 -51.16 57.85
CA VAL A 555 -23.08 -51.71 58.82
C VAL A 555 -23.30 -51.08 60.20
N THR A 556 -23.00 -51.83 61.25
CA THR A 556 -23.15 -51.45 62.67
C THR A 556 -21.82 -51.07 63.33
N SER A 557 -20.69 -51.46 62.74
CA SER A 557 -19.34 -51.24 63.27
C SER A 557 -18.34 -50.99 62.14
N SER A 558 -17.30 -50.22 62.40
CA SER A 558 -16.15 -50.07 61.48
C SER A 558 -15.42 -51.40 61.23
N SER A 559 -15.53 -52.37 62.15
CA SER A 559 -14.98 -53.74 61.95
C SER A 559 -15.67 -54.54 60.84
N GLN A 560 -16.81 -54.06 60.32
CA GLN A 560 -17.47 -54.61 59.13
C GLN A 560 -16.97 -53.97 57.82
N ILE A 561 -16.01 -53.05 57.88
CA ILE A 561 -15.46 -52.29 56.74
C ILE A 561 -13.98 -52.63 56.59
N THR A 562 -13.54 -52.92 55.38
CA THR A 562 -12.11 -53.04 55.04
C THR A 562 -11.74 -52.05 53.94
N VAL A 563 -10.62 -51.36 54.14
CA VAL A 563 -10.11 -50.35 53.21
C VAL A 563 -8.74 -50.80 52.71
N GLY A 564 -8.58 -50.78 51.38
CA GLY A 564 -7.31 -51.03 50.69
C GLY A 564 -6.81 -49.76 50.03
N TRP A 565 -5.53 -49.43 50.24
CA TRP A 565 -4.83 -48.33 49.60
C TRP A 565 -3.57 -48.87 48.91
N ASN A 566 -3.43 -48.62 47.61
CA ASN A 566 -2.38 -49.17 46.74
C ASN A 566 -2.21 -50.69 46.91
N ASN A 567 -3.34 -51.41 46.94
CA ASN A 567 -3.48 -52.86 47.16
C ASN A 567 -3.04 -53.38 48.55
N VAL A 568 -2.71 -52.50 49.50
CA VAL A 568 -2.40 -52.84 50.89
C VAL A 568 -3.58 -52.48 51.80
N ALA A 569 -3.98 -53.39 52.69
CA ALA A 569 -5.04 -53.12 53.67
C ALA A 569 -4.59 -52.05 54.68
N THR A 570 -5.47 -51.11 55.03
CA THR A 570 -5.16 -50.01 55.95
C THR A 570 -6.26 -49.80 56.99
N THR A 571 -5.83 -49.52 58.23
CA THR A 571 -6.67 -49.12 59.37
C THR A 571 -6.70 -47.61 59.59
N ASN A 572 -5.99 -46.83 58.77
CA ASN A 572 -5.88 -45.37 58.90
C ASN A 572 -7.12 -44.61 58.38
N PHE A 573 -8.32 -45.14 58.64
CA PHE A 573 -9.59 -44.51 58.29
C PHE A 573 -10.46 -44.34 59.54
N THR A 574 -11.33 -43.34 59.52
CA THR A 574 -12.42 -43.22 60.49
C THR A 574 -13.75 -43.49 59.81
N TRP A 575 -14.69 -44.12 60.51
CA TRP A 575 -16.08 -44.24 60.05
C TRP A 575 -17.02 -43.81 61.18
N ASN A 576 -17.92 -42.89 60.88
CA ASN A 576 -18.88 -42.35 61.84
C ASN A 576 -20.21 -43.12 61.73
N ALA A 577 -20.60 -43.81 62.81
CA ALA A 577 -21.79 -44.65 62.82
C ALA A 577 -23.12 -43.89 62.65
N THR A 578 -23.13 -42.58 62.91
CA THR A 578 -24.32 -41.71 62.78
C THR A 578 -24.42 -41.14 61.37
N THR A 579 -23.37 -40.48 60.86
CA THR A 579 -23.39 -39.87 59.51
C THR A 579 -23.15 -40.88 58.39
N LYS A 580 -22.80 -42.13 58.74
CA LYS A 580 -22.37 -43.21 57.82
C LYS A 580 -21.13 -42.87 56.98
N GLN A 581 -20.46 -41.74 57.27
CA GLN A 581 -19.32 -41.26 56.50
C GLN A 581 -18.03 -41.96 56.93
N LEU A 582 -17.27 -42.43 55.95
CA LEU A 582 -15.89 -42.86 56.07
C LEU A 582 -14.96 -41.74 55.58
N THR A 583 -13.86 -41.49 56.29
CA THR A 583 -12.78 -40.60 55.85
C THR A 583 -11.43 -41.30 55.92
N LEU A 584 -10.60 -41.12 54.89
CA LEU A 584 -9.29 -41.74 54.73
C LEU A 584 -8.29 -40.68 54.21
N PRO A 585 -7.40 -40.13 55.05
CA PRO A 585 -6.30 -39.29 54.60
C PRO A 585 -5.23 -40.15 53.90
N VAL A 586 -4.80 -39.74 52.71
CA VAL A 586 -3.79 -40.44 51.91
C VAL A 586 -2.72 -39.50 51.34
N THR A 587 -1.52 -40.04 51.17
CA THR A 587 -0.48 -39.47 50.32
C THR A 587 -0.43 -40.28 49.02
N LEU A 588 -0.51 -39.59 47.88
CA LEU A 588 -0.48 -40.15 46.54
C LEU A 588 0.96 -40.35 46.06
N ASN A 589 1.24 -41.50 45.46
CA ASN A 589 2.43 -41.73 44.65
C ASN A 589 2.19 -41.17 43.23
N PRO A 590 3.21 -40.64 42.52
CA PRO A 590 3.04 -40.19 41.14
C PRO A 590 2.48 -41.30 40.22
N GLY A 591 1.48 -40.97 39.41
CA GLY A 591 0.74 -41.94 38.60
C GLY A 591 -0.48 -42.54 39.31
N ALA A 592 -0.88 -43.75 38.90
CA ALA A 592 -2.12 -44.38 39.33
C ALA A 592 -2.03 -44.95 40.77
N ASN A 593 -2.89 -44.45 41.65
CA ASN A 593 -3.11 -45.00 42.99
C ASN A 593 -4.44 -45.77 43.02
N ALA A 594 -4.50 -46.87 43.76
CA ALA A 594 -5.66 -47.77 43.81
C ALA A 594 -6.34 -47.74 45.18
N LEU A 595 -7.60 -47.31 45.23
CA LEU A 595 -8.49 -47.40 46.37
C LEU A 595 -9.42 -48.62 46.22
N SER A 596 -9.64 -49.33 47.31
CA SER A 596 -10.75 -50.26 47.49
C SER A 596 -11.42 -50.01 48.84
N ILE A 597 -12.74 -49.93 48.88
CA ILE A 597 -13.54 -49.90 50.10
C ILE A 597 -14.57 -51.03 49.99
N ALA A 598 -14.49 -51.99 50.91
CA ALA A 598 -15.41 -53.11 51.01
C ALA A 598 -16.13 -53.07 52.36
N ALA A 599 -17.39 -53.51 52.38
CA ALA A 599 -18.17 -53.67 53.59
C ALA A 599 -18.91 -55.02 53.57
N SER A 600 -19.05 -55.66 54.72
CA SER A 600 -19.69 -56.98 54.85
C SER A 600 -20.51 -57.11 56.13
N ASN A 601 -21.77 -57.50 56.00
CA ASN A 601 -22.66 -57.87 57.11
C ASN A 601 -23.26 -59.26 56.87
N ASN A 602 -24.15 -59.73 57.76
CA ASN A 602 -24.76 -61.06 57.68
C ASN A 602 -25.73 -61.24 56.50
N TYR A 603 -26.03 -60.17 55.75
CA TYR A 603 -26.97 -60.14 54.62
C TYR A 603 -26.28 -59.88 53.26
N GLY A 604 -24.96 -59.64 53.25
CA GLY A 604 -24.21 -59.49 52.00
C GLY A 604 -22.89 -58.74 52.14
N LYS A 605 -22.28 -58.45 50.98
CA LYS A 605 -21.08 -57.63 50.84
C LYS A 605 -21.27 -56.62 49.71
N ASP A 606 -20.66 -55.45 49.86
CA ASP A 606 -20.57 -54.46 48.78
C ASP A 606 -19.16 -53.88 48.71
N ILE A 607 -18.68 -53.58 47.50
CA ILE A 607 -17.30 -53.15 47.24
C ILE A 607 -17.29 -52.05 46.18
N ARG A 608 -16.56 -50.97 46.45
CA ARG A 608 -16.22 -49.94 45.45
C ARG A 608 -14.71 -49.77 45.35
N THR A 609 -14.22 -49.74 44.12
CA THR A 609 -12.84 -49.41 43.80
C THR A 609 -12.75 -48.07 43.09
N CYS A 610 -11.63 -47.38 43.21
CA CYS A 610 -11.36 -46.14 42.47
C CYS A 610 -9.87 -46.05 42.13
N THR A 611 -9.54 -45.68 40.90
CA THR A 611 -8.17 -45.33 40.54
C THR A 611 -8.03 -43.81 40.59
N ILE A 612 -7.09 -43.31 41.36
CA ILE A 612 -6.78 -41.89 41.51
C ILE A 612 -5.39 -41.65 40.90
N ASN A 613 -5.35 -41.04 39.72
CA ASN A 613 -4.10 -40.74 39.04
C ASN A 613 -3.54 -39.40 39.53
N TYR A 614 -2.42 -39.43 40.26
CA TYR A 614 -1.70 -38.22 40.66
C TYR A 614 -0.79 -37.77 39.52
N VAL A 615 -1.22 -36.74 38.81
CA VAL A 615 -0.38 -36.06 37.83
C VAL A 615 0.45 -35.03 38.58
N VAL A 616 1.74 -35.34 38.76
CA VAL A 616 2.74 -34.32 39.11
C VAL A 616 2.81 -33.36 37.94
N ILE A 617 2.10 -32.23 38.03
CA ILE A 617 2.23 -31.14 37.06
C ILE A 617 3.68 -30.64 37.10
N PRO A 618 4.43 -30.66 35.98
CA PRO A 618 5.77 -30.10 35.96
C PRO A 618 5.65 -28.59 36.18
N GLN A 619 6.09 -28.12 37.35
CA GLN A 619 6.33 -26.70 37.53
C GLN A 619 7.42 -26.29 36.53
N ASN A 620 7.09 -25.37 35.63
CA ASN A 620 8.04 -24.88 34.65
C ASN A 620 9.24 -24.23 35.36
N PRO A 621 10.46 -24.33 34.81
CA PRO A 621 11.57 -23.52 35.32
C PRO A 621 11.22 -22.02 35.21
N PRO A 622 11.86 -21.16 36.00
CA PRO A 622 11.61 -19.72 35.95
C PRO A 622 11.86 -19.16 34.55
N GLN A 623 11.18 -18.07 34.21
CA GLN A 623 11.43 -17.35 32.96
C GLN A 623 11.53 -15.87 33.25
N VAL A 624 12.71 -15.30 32.99
CA VAL A 624 13.01 -13.88 33.14
C VAL A 624 13.08 -13.24 31.76
N VAL A 625 12.42 -12.10 31.59
CA VAL A 625 12.53 -11.22 30.42
C VAL A 625 12.64 -9.78 30.90
N ILE A 626 13.81 -9.15 30.75
CA ILE A 626 13.96 -7.71 31.04
C ILE A 626 13.26 -6.93 29.92
N THR A 627 12.30 -6.09 30.30
CA THR A 627 11.37 -5.38 29.40
C THR A 627 11.68 -3.91 29.23
N SER A 628 12.32 -3.29 30.22
CA SER A 628 12.85 -1.93 30.13
C SER A 628 14.15 -1.83 30.96
N PRO A 629 15.20 -1.12 30.48
CA PRO A 629 15.29 -0.50 29.16
C PRO A 629 15.35 -1.53 28.03
N GLY A 630 14.85 -1.15 26.85
CA GLY A 630 14.81 -2.02 25.67
C GLY A 630 16.12 -2.04 24.88
N GLY A 631 16.59 -3.22 24.50
CA GLY A 631 17.81 -3.43 23.71
C GLY A 631 19.06 -3.57 24.59
N ASN A 632 20.00 -4.45 24.19
CA ASN A 632 21.13 -4.86 25.02
C ASN A 632 22.43 -4.89 24.19
N PRO A 633 23.43 -4.02 24.48
CA PRO A 633 23.42 -2.97 25.49
C PRO A 633 22.45 -1.82 25.16
N TYR A 634 21.82 -1.27 26.19
CA TYR A 634 21.13 0.02 26.14
C TYR A 634 22.13 1.15 26.39
N THR A 635 21.92 2.33 25.82
CA THR A 635 22.73 3.53 26.11
C THR A 635 21.83 4.64 26.64
N THR A 636 22.25 5.29 27.72
CA THR A 636 21.52 6.41 28.35
C THR A 636 22.42 7.61 28.60
N ALA A 637 21.81 8.79 28.60
CA ALA A 637 22.39 10.07 29.02
C ALA A 637 21.91 10.51 30.43
N VAL A 638 21.03 9.73 31.05
CA VAL A 638 20.39 10.00 32.36
C VAL A 638 20.84 8.93 33.35
N ALA A 639 21.32 9.36 34.53
CA ALA A 639 21.89 8.46 35.53
C ALA A 639 20.84 7.65 36.32
N PRO A 640 19.72 8.22 36.82
CA PRO A 640 18.63 7.40 37.36
C PRO A 640 17.95 6.62 36.22
N ILE A 641 17.97 5.29 36.30
CA ILE A 641 17.26 4.42 35.36
C ILE A 641 16.25 3.53 36.10
N ALA A 642 15.04 3.46 35.57
CA ALA A 642 14.06 2.45 35.98
C ALA A 642 14.27 1.19 35.12
N VAL A 643 14.40 0.04 35.79
CA VAL A 643 14.53 -1.27 35.16
C VAL A 643 13.26 -2.06 35.47
N THR A 644 12.68 -2.70 34.45
CA THR A 644 11.52 -3.59 34.59
C THR A 644 11.80 -4.93 33.94
N ALA A 645 11.26 -5.99 34.53
CA ALA A 645 11.34 -7.34 33.98
C ALA A 645 10.04 -8.11 34.24
N ASN A 646 9.63 -8.94 33.29
CA ASN A 646 8.62 -9.96 33.53
C ASN A 646 9.31 -11.21 34.08
N VAL A 647 8.82 -11.74 35.20
CA VAL A 647 9.37 -12.92 35.87
C VAL A 647 8.25 -13.93 36.11
N PHE A 648 8.29 -15.06 35.40
CA PHE A 648 7.28 -16.11 35.46
C PHE A 648 7.77 -17.33 36.23
N ASN A 649 6.81 -18.16 36.65
CA ASN A 649 7.01 -19.45 37.34
C ASN A 649 7.76 -19.35 38.69
N VAL A 650 7.60 -18.23 39.39
CA VAL A 650 8.04 -18.05 40.79
C VAL A 650 6.86 -17.83 41.75
N ASN A 651 6.99 -18.33 42.97
CA ASN A 651 5.98 -18.35 44.03
C ASN A 651 6.12 -17.19 45.03
N SER A 652 7.27 -16.52 45.07
CA SER A 652 7.50 -15.36 45.95
C SER A 652 8.61 -14.44 45.41
N GLN A 653 8.73 -13.23 45.96
CA GLN A 653 9.86 -12.33 45.65
C GLN A 653 11.21 -12.91 46.12
N ASN A 654 11.23 -13.80 47.13
CA ASN A 654 12.44 -14.42 47.66
C ASN A 654 13.10 -15.41 46.69
N GLU A 655 12.36 -15.87 45.67
CA GLU A 655 12.89 -16.70 44.57
C GLU A 655 13.61 -15.87 43.49
N ILE A 656 13.73 -14.55 43.66
CA ILE A 656 14.35 -13.63 42.70
C ILE A 656 15.54 -12.90 43.34
N THR A 657 16.66 -12.85 42.63
CA THR A 657 17.80 -11.98 42.96
C THR A 657 18.05 -10.97 41.84
N VAL A 658 18.43 -9.75 42.23
CA VAL A 658 18.80 -8.67 41.33
C VAL A 658 20.18 -8.16 41.71
N THR A 659 21.08 -8.01 40.76
CA THR A 659 22.38 -7.36 40.97
C THR A 659 22.68 -6.31 39.90
N ALA A 660 23.54 -5.35 40.24
CA ALA A 660 24.12 -4.37 39.35
C ALA A 660 25.64 -4.47 39.46
N ASN A 661 26.33 -4.87 38.38
CA ASN A 661 27.76 -5.20 38.41
C ASN A 661 28.11 -6.21 39.54
N ASN A 662 27.28 -7.25 39.69
CA ASN A 662 27.34 -8.28 40.74
C ASN A 662 27.03 -7.80 42.18
N MET A 663 26.87 -6.50 42.43
CA MET A 663 26.43 -5.98 43.74
C MET A 663 24.90 -6.12 43.89
N PRO A 664 24.37 -6.64 45.02
CA PRO A 664 22.93 -6.81 45.21
C PRO A 664 22.13 -5.49 45.12
N VAL A 665 21.00 -5.54 44.43
CA VAL A 665 19.98 -4.47 44.44
C VAL A 665 18.83 -4.95 45.31
N THR A 666 18.79 -4.48 46.57
CA THR A 666 17.76 -4.89 47.55
C THR A 666 16.41 -4.22 47.31
N ASN A 667 16.42 -2.99 46.77
CA ASN A 667 15.24 -2.14 46.71
C ASN A 667 14.47 -2.34 45.39
N PHE A 668 14.00 -3.57 45.17
CA PHE A 668 13.12 -3.93 44.06
C PHE A 668 11.75 -4.38 44.57
N THR A 669 10.73 -4.27 43.73
CA THR A 669 9.39 -4.82 44.00
C THR A 669 9.00 -5.81 42.91
N TYR A 670 8.37 -6.92 43.29
CA TYR A 670 7.82 -7.91 42.36
C TYR A 670 6.35 -8.16 42.64
N ASN A 671 5.50 -7.89 41.64
CA ASN A 671 4.07 -8.06 41.73
C ASN A 671 3.67 -9.49 41.31
N MET A 672 3.25 -10.29 42.29
CA MET A 672 2.83 -11.69 42.11
C MET A 672 1.68 -11.89 41.11
N THR A 673 0.84 -10.88 40.88
CA THR A 673 -0.32 -10.94 39.98
C THR A 673 0.06 -10.56 38.55
N THR A 674 0.74 -9.43 38.36
CA THR A 674 1.12 -8.96 37.01
C THR A 674 2.40 -9.61 36.48
N LYS A 675 3.14 -10.33 37.33
CA LYS A 675 4.46 -10.93 37.05
C LYS A 675 5.55 -9.90 36.71
N VAL A 676 5.35 -8.62 37.06
CA VAL A 676 6.31 -7.54 36.83
C VAL A 676 7.19 -7.32 38.05
N LEU A 677 8.51 -7.41 37.84
CA LEU A 677 9.55 -6.89 38.70
C LEU A 677 9.94 -5.47 38.25
N ASN A 678 10.17 -4.55 39.18
CA ASN A 678 10.69 -3.22 38.90
C ASN A 678 11.61 -2.69 40.01
N PHE A 679 12.58 -1.87 39.63
CA PHE A 679 13.44 -1.09 40.53
C PHE A 679 14.00 0.16 39.83
N SER A 680 14.52 1.10 40.62
CA SER A 680 15.28 2.25 40.12
C SER A 680 16.72 2.17 40.62
N TYR A 681 17.68 2.56 39.77
CA TYR A 681 19.11 2.53 40.09
C TYR A 681 19.82 3.78 39.55
N THR A 682 20.77 4.33 40.31
CA THR A 682 21.58 5.48 39.89
C THR A 682 22.89 4.99 39.29
N LEU A 683 23.06 5.17 37.98
CA LEU A 683 24.21 4.70 37.21
C LEU A 683 25.46 5.55 37.47
N SER A 684 26.59 4.88 37.68
CA SER A 684 27.93 5.49 37.53
C SER A 684 28.33 5.53 36.05
N PRO A 685 29.16 6.50 35.62
CA PRO A 685 29.63 6.58 34.23
C PRO A 685 30.33 5.29 33.76
N GLY A 686 29.98 4.80 32.58
CA GLY A 686 30.49 3.53 32.04
C GLY A 686 29.37 2.52 31.78
N ASN A 687 29.66 1.22 31.92
CA ASN A 687 28.68 0.15 31.73
C ASN A 687 28.26 -0.46 33.09
N THR A 688 26.95 -0.54 33.32
CA THR A 688 26.34 -1.28 34.42
C THR A 688 25.60 -2.49 33.83
N ALA A 689 26.02 -3.70 34.22
CA ALA A 689 25.31 -4.93 33.92
C ALA A 689 24.28 -5.22 35.02
N PHE A 690 23.00 -5.05 34.70
CA PHE A 690 21.91 -5.48 35.58
C PHE A 690 21.62 -6.95 35.33
N GLN A 691 21.78 -7.80 36.34
CA GLN A 691 21.42 -9.20 36.30
C GLN A 691 20.13 -9.41 37.10
N VAL A 692 19.14 -10.06 36.48
CA VAL A 692 17.95 -10.58 37.16
C VAL A 692 17.96 -12.09 37.02
N THR A 693 17.96 -12.80 38.14
CA THR A 693 17.95 -14.26 38.23
C THR A 693 16.74 -14.68 39.04
N ALA A 694 15.97 -15.64 38.52
CA ALA A 694 14.86 -16.26 39.23
C ALA A 694 15.12 -17.77 39.37
N THR A 695 14.85 -18.33 40.54
CA THR A 695 15.18 -19.73 40.89
C THR A 695 14.03 -20.38 41.66
N ASN A 696 13.49 -21.47 41.13
CA ASN A 696 12.50 -22.32 41.80
C ASN A 696 13.04 -23.76 41.94
N ALA A 697 12.24 -24.68 42.49
CA ALA A 697 12.64 -26.08 42.70
C ALA A 697 12.91 -26.88 41.39
N ASN A 698 12.58 -26.31 40.23
CA ASN A 698 12.62 -26.96 38.91
C ASN A 698 13.66 -26.32 37.97
N GLY A 699 14.34 -25.24 38.38
CA GLY A 699 15.43 -24.63 37.64
C GLY A 699 15.70 -23.18 38.03
N SER A 700 16.59 -22.56 37.27
CA SER A 700 16.90 -21.13 37.37
C SER A 700 16.98 -20.53 35.97
N ASP A 701 16.55 -19.27 35.83
CA ASP A 701 16.76 -18.50 34.61
C ASP A 701 17.32 -17.11 34.95
N THR A 702 18.31 -16.70 34.16
CA THR A 702 19.05 -15.44 34.34
C THR A 702 18.96 -14.62 33.06
N LYS A 703 18.77 -13.31 33.21
CA LYS A 703 18.99 -12.32 32.15
C LYS A 703 19.93 -11.23 32.63
N ILE A 704 20.78 -10.78 31.72
CA ILE A 704 21.70 -9.65 31.93
C ILE A 704 21.34 -8.56 30.93
N GLN A 705 21.04 -7.36 31.43
CA GLN A 705 20.82 -6.15 30.66
C GLN A 705 21.99 -5.20 30.89
N ASN A 706 22.80 -4.97 29.84
CA ASN A 706 23.88 -3.98 29.90
C ASN A 706 23.31 -2.59 29.67
N VAL A 707 23.71 -1.63 30.50
CA VAL A 707 23.32 -0.22 30.40
C VAL A 707 24.58 0.62 30.42
N GLN A 708 24.89 1.23 29.27
CA GLN A 708 25.98 2.18 29.14
C GLN A 708 25.48 3.59 29.47
N TYR A 709 25.79 4.09 30.67
CA TYR A 709 25.63 5.50 30.97
C TYR A 709 26.82 6.27 30.37
N LYS A 710 26.52 7.06 29.34
CA LYS A 710 27.45 8.05 28.80
C LYS A 710 27.08 9.40 29.39
N ILE A 711 28.03 10.03 30.09
CA ILE A 711 27.94 11.47 30.35
C ILE A 711 27.76 12.17 28.99
N PRO A 712 26.79 13.07 28.83
CA PRO A 712 26.64 13.85 27.61
C PRO A 712 27.96 14.55 27.25
N VAL A 713 28.45 14.35 26.03
CA VAL A 713 29.62 15.10 25.53
C VAL A 713 29.19 16.56 25.41
N ALA A 714 29.70 17.40 26.31
CA ALA A 714 29.36 18.80 26.35
C ALA A 714 29.85 19.51 25.09
N THR A 715 28.93 20.15 24.37
CA THR A 715 29.19 20.71 23.05
C THR A 715 29.89 22.06 23.13
N PRO A 716 30.83 22.37 22.22
CA PRO A 716 31.38 23.71 22.09
C PRO A 716 30.28 24.71 21.65
N PRO A 717 30.50 26.03 21.81
CA PRO A 717 29.60 27.06 21.31
C PRO A 717 29.39 26.97 19.80
N GLN A 718 28.29 27.54 19.32
CA GLN A 718 28.04 27.70 17.89
C GLN A 718 27.43 29.08 17.63
N VAL A 719 28.09 29.87 16.79
CA VAL A 719 27.68 31.22 16.38
C VAL A 719 27.24 31.18 14.91
N VAL A 720 26.11 31.81 14.60
CA VAL A 720 25.62 32.05 13.23
C VAL A 720 25.09 33.47 13.14
N ILE A 721 25.74 34.36 12.41
CA ILE A 721 25.20 35.70 12.14
C ILE A 721 24.06 35.57 11.12
N THR A 722 22.90 36.16 11.43
CA THR A 722 21.64 36.02 10.69
C THR A 722 21.18 37.32 10.04
N SER A 723 21.58 38.47 10.59
CA SER A 723 21.33 39.79 9.98
C SER A 723 22.54 40.72 10.18
N PRO A 724 22.94 41.50 9.16
CA PRO A 724 22.46 41.47 7.78
C PRO A 724 22.84 40.17 7.07
N SER A 725 22.02 39.74 6.09
CA SER A 725 22.31 38.56 5.28
C SER A 725 23.36 38.85 4.20
N GLY A 726 24.37 37.99 4.10
CA GLY A 726 25.45 38.06 3.10
C GLY A 726 26.69 38.80 3.58
N ASN A 727 27.88 38.28 3.26
CA ASN A 727 29.16 38.73 3.81
C ASN A 727 30.21 38.87 2.68
N PRO A 728 30.71 40.07 2.36
CA PRO A 728 30.36 41.36 2.95
C PRO A 728 28.94 41.82 2.59
N HIS A 729 28.26 42.45 3.55
CA HIS A 729 27.05 43.23 3.30
C HIS A 729 27.44 44.65 2.84
N THR A 730 26.62 45.31 2.02
CA THR A 730 26.82 46.71 1.63
C THR A 730 25.57 47.52 1.95
N THR A 731 25.73 48.66 2.63
CA THR A 731 24.64 49.54 3.05
C THR A 731 24.90 50.99 2.63
N GLY A 732 23.81 51.75 2.43
CA GLY A 732 23.79 53.20 2.20
C GLY A 732 23.40 54.03 3.43
N VAL A 733 23.16 53.38 4.58
CA VAL A 733 22.80 54.05 5.86
C VAL A 733 23.80 53.70 6.96
N ALA A 734 24.10 54.68 7.82
CA ALA A 734 25.07 54.51 8.91
C ALA A 734 24.56 53.63 10.07
N PRO A 735 23.32 53.77 10.58
CA PRO A 735 22.81 52.87 11.62
C PRO A 735 22.54 51.49 11.04
N ILE A 736 23.09 50.44 11.67
CA ILE A 736 22.80 49.04 11.36
C ILE A 736 22.47 48.27 12.63
N VAL A 737 21.66 47.22 12.51
CA VAL A 737 21.45 46.22 13.55
C VAL A 737 22.10 44.92 13.11
N ILE A 738 22.96 44.37 13.95
CA ILE A 738 23.52 43.03 13.77
C ILE A 738 22.70 42.06 14.61
N THR A 739 22.42 40.87 14.07
CA THR A 739 21.70 39.79 14.76
C THR A 739 22.40 38.46 14.51
N ALA A 740 22.52 37.64 15.54
CA ALA A 740 23.15 36.33 15.47
C ALA A 740 22.44 35.32 16.37
N ASN A 741 22.40 34.06 15.96
CA ASN A 741 22.04 32.96 16.84
C ASN A 741 23.31 32.42 17.52
N VAL A 742 23.29 32.27 18.84
CA VAL A 742 24.41 31.79 19.64
C VAL A 742 23.94 30.63 20.53
N PHE A 743 24.43 29.43 20.24
CA PHE A 743 24.06 28.19 20.91
C PHE A 743 25.15 27.69 21.86
N ASN A 744 24.74 26.81 22.77
CA ASN A 744 25.60 26.12 23.75
C ASN A 744 26.36 27.05 24.72
N VAL A 745 25.82 28.25 24.98
CA VAL A 745 26.28 29.14 26.06
C VAL A 745 25.23 29.29 27.17
N ASN A 746 25.71 29.35 28.41
CA ASN A 746 24.91 29.37 29.64
C ASN A 746 24.59 30.78 30.14
N SER A 747 25.33 31.80 29.68
CA SER A 747 25.12 33.20 30.06
C SER A 747 25.57 34.16 28.96
N GLN A 748 25.19 35.43 29.05
CA GLN A 748 25.70 36.47 28.14
C GLN A 748 27.21 36.71 28.31
N ASN A 749 27.78 36.41 29.50
CA ASN A 749 29.20 36.60 29.80
C ASN A 749 30.13 35.63 29.04
N GLU A 750 29.57 34.54 28.51
CA GLU A 750 30.26 33.58 27.62
C GLU A 750 30.35 34.09 26.17
N ILE A 751 29.87 35.32 25.88
CA ILE A 751 29.86 35.92 24.54
C ILE A 751 30.64 37.24 24.54
N THR A 752 31.46 37.44 23.52
CA THR A 752 32.14 38.70 23.20
C THR A 752 31.75 39.17 21.80
N VAL A 753 31.63 40.48 21.64
CA VAL A 753 31.33 41.13 20.37
C VAL A 753 32.36 42.23 20.13
N THR A 754 32.90 42.31 18.92
CA THR A 754 33.77 43.43 18.50
C THR A 754 33.33 44.02 17.17
N ALA A 755 33.71 45.28 16.93
CA ALA A 755 33.62 45.98 15.66
C ALA A 755 35.00 46.56 15.34
N ASN A 756 35.63 46.11 14.25
CA ASN A 756 37.03 46.40 13.94
C ASN A 756 37.98 46.12 15.13
N ASN A 757 37.79 44.96 15.78
CA ASN A 757 38.48 44.51 16.99
C ASN A 757 38.20 45.33 18.28
N MET A 758 37.49 46.45 18.21
CA MET A 758 37.07 47.21 19.39
C MET A 758 35.83 46.57 20.03
N PRO A 759 35.77 46.37 21.36
CA PRO A 759 34.61 45.76 22.01
C PRO A 759 33.29 46.52 21.81
N VAL A 760 32.21 45.78 21.56
CA VAL A 760 30.83 46.28 21.58
C VAL A 760 30.17 45.78 22.87
N THR A 761 30.07 46.64 23.87
CA THR A 761 29.49 46.28 25.19
C THR A 761 27.97 46.21 25.18
N ASN A 762 27.32 47.04 24.37
CA ASN A 762 25.88 47.28 24.44
C ASN A 762 25.11 46.32 23.50
N PHE A 763 25.28 45.02 23.72
CA PHE A 763 24.50 43.96 23.06
C PHE A 763 23.54 43.29 24.04
N THR A 764 22.49 42.66 23.52
CA THR A 764 21.59 41.80 24.29
C THR A 764 21.66 40.37 23.77
N TYR A 765 21.65 39.38 24.66
CA TYR A 765 21.52 37.97 24.32
C TYR A 765 20.38 37.33 25.11
N ASN A 766 19.37 36.84 24.39
CA ASN A 766 18.19 36.20 24.98
C ASN A 766 18.42 34.69 25.11
N MET A 767 18.61 34.21 26.34
CA MET A 767 18.97 32.82 26.63
C MET A 767 17.91 31.78 26.20
N THR A 768 16.66 32.18 26.00
CA THR A 768 15.56 31.30 25.58
C THR A 768 15.49 31.15 24.06
N THR A 769 15.53 32.27 23.32
CA THR A 769 15.48 32.29 21.85
C THR A 769 16.84 32.02 21.19
N LYS A 770 17.92 32.10 21.98
CA LYS A 770 19.33 32.01 21.52
C LYS A 770 19.75 33.15 20.59
N VAL A 771 18.99 34.24 20.53
CA VAL A 771 19.28 35.42 19.70
C VAL A 771 20.12 36.45 20.46
N LEU A 772 21.26 36.81 19.86
CA LEU A 772 22.05 37.99 20.17
C LEU A 772 21.71 39.12 19.18
N ASN A 773 21.59 40.35 19.65
CA ASN A 773 21.46 41.53 18.77
C ASN A 773 22.08 42.79 19.38
N PHE A 774 22.52 43.71 18.52
CA PHE A 774 22.99 45.05 18.88
C PHE A 774 22.84 46.03 17.72
N GLY A 775 22.67 47.32 18.05
CA GLY A 775 22.77 48.42 17.09
C GLY A 775 24.19 48.99 17.03
N TYR A 776 24.60 49.50 15.87
CA TYR A 776 25.90 50.15 15.67
C TYR A 776 25.81 51.26 14.62
N THR A 777 26.55 52.36 14.82
CA THR A 777 26.65 53.46 13.85
C THR A 777 27.95 53.34 13.07
N LEU A 778 27.84 53.04 11.76
CA LEU A 778 28.97 52.81 10.87
C LEU A 778 29.65 54.12 10.47
N ASN A 779 30.98 54.12 10.51
CA ASN A 779 31.81 55.08 9.78
C ASN A 779 31.93 54.66 8.30
N PRO A 780 32.09 55.59 7.34
CA PRO A 780 32.24 55.25 5.92
C PRO A 780 33.44 54.31 5.69
N GLY A 781 33.24 53.23 4.94
CA GLY A 781 34.22 52.16 4.76
C GLY A 781 33.71 50.79 5.22
N ASN A 782 34.61 49.84 5.45
CA ASN A 782 34.27 48.50 5.92
C ASN A 782 34.43 48.38 7.45
N THR A 783 33.37 47.93 8.12
CA THR A 783 33.38 47.51 9.52
C THR A 783 33.25 46.00 9.60
N ALA A 784 34.22 45.33 10.21
CA ALA A 784 34.18 43.90 10.51
C ALA A 784 33.60 43.68 11.91
N PHE A 785 32.39 43.14 11.99
CA PHE A 785 31.78 42.73 13.25
C PHE A 785 32.12 41.29 13.56
N GLN A 786 32.75 41.00 14.69
CA GLN A 786 33.00 39.64 15.15
C GLN A 786 32.10 39.31 16.35
N VAL A 787 31.45 38.15 16.30
CA VAL A 787 30.75 37.56 17.46
C VAL A 787 31.48 36.26 17.80
N THR A 788 31.97 36.17 19.03
CA THR A 788 32.75 35.03 19.54
C THR A 788 32.13 34.53 20.83
N ALA A 789 31.84 33.24 20.90
CA ALA A 789 31.26 32.59 22.07
C ALA A 789 32.21 31.51 22.60
N THR A 790 32.41 31.47 23.91
CA THR A 790 33.37 30.59 24.60
C THR A 790 32.71 29.95 25.82
N ASN A 791 32.67 28.63 25.86
CA ASN A 791 32.28 27.85 27.04
C ASN A 791 33.44 26.93 27.48
N ALA A 792 33.26 26.18 28.57
CA ALA A 792 34.30 25.29 29.11
C ALA A 792 34.79 24.17 28.15
N ASN A 793 34.11 23.98 27.01
CA ASN A 793 34.32 22.89 26.04
C ASN A 793 34.82 23.41 24.68
N GLY A 794 34.97 24.73 24.50
CA GLY A 794 35.52 25.31 23.27
C GLY A 794 35.07 26.74 22.98
N THR A 795 35.46 27.23 21.82
CA THR A 795 35.10 28.56 21.30
C THR A 795 34.66 28.45 19.85
N ASP A 796 33.64 29.21 19.46
CA ASP A 796 33.30 29.45 18.06
C ASP A 796 33.17 30.95 17.78
N SER A 797 33.50 31.36 16.55
CA SER A 797 33.50 32.76 16.14
C SER A 797 32.98 32.92 14.72
N LYS A 798 32.29 34.03 14.44
CA LYS A 798 31.88 34.45 13.09
C LYS A 798 32.13 35.95 12.91
N THR A 799 32.58 36.31 11.71
CA THR A 799 32.81 37.71 11.32
C THR A 799 31.89 38.10 10.17
N GLN A 800 31.15 39.19 10.34
CA GLN A 800 30.30 39.83 9.33
C GLN A 800 30.93 41.16 8.91
N ASN A 801 31.35 41.27 7.65
CA ASN A 801 31.83 42.52 7.08
C ASN A 801 30.64 43.38 6.61
N VAL A 802 30.69 44.67 6.89
CA VAL A 802 29.67 45.64 6.49
C VAL A 802 30.36 46.85 5.86
N LEU A 803 30.16 47.02 4.55
CA LEU A 803 30.67 48.13 3.78
C LEU A 803 29.61 49.25 3.71
N TYR A 804 29.77 50.28 4.54
CA TYR A 804 28.97 51.50 4.45
C TYR A 804 29.54 52.40 3.36
N LYS A 805 28.73 52.66 2.34
CA LYS A 805 29.02 53.64 1.28
C LYS A 805 28.13 54.86 1.47
N LEU A 806 28.72 56.05 1.50
CA LEU A 806 27.96 57.29 1.45
C LEU A 806 27.10 57.34 0.17
N PRO A 807 25.84 57.80 0.23
CA PRO A 807 25.01 57.98 -0.96
C PRO A 807 25.71 58.87 -2.00
N LYS A 808 25.72 58.43 -3.27
CA LYS A 808 26.35 59.19 -4.36
C LYS A 808 25.51 60.43 -4.68
N ALA A 809 26.04 61.60 -4.36
CA ALA A 809 25.39 62.87 -4.65
C ALA A 809 25.27 63.16 -6.16
N THR A 810 24.28 63.96 -6.52
CA THR A 810 23.90 64.30 -7.90
C THR A 810 24.41 65.68 -8.32
N PRO A 811 24.73 65.88 -9.62
CA PRO A 811 24.99 67.22 -10.15
C PRO A 811 23.70 68.07 -10.20
N PRO A 812 23.82 69.40 -10.32
CA PRO A 812 22.68 70.31 -10.52
C PRO A 812 21.90 69.99 -11.80
N GLN A 813 20.67 70.47 -11.86
CA GLN A 813 19.84 70.44 -13.08
C GLN A 813 19.05 71.73 -13.19
N VAL A 814 19.14 72.40 -14.34
CA VAL A 814 18.44 73.65 -14.66
C VAL A 814 17.42 73.38 -15.77
N VAL A 815 16.18 73.87 -15.60
CA VAL A 815 15.10 73.81 -16.60
C VAL A 815 14.43 75.18 -16.65
N ILE A 816 14.48 75.86 -17.80
CA ILE A 816 13.83 77.16 -17.96
C ILE A 816 12.32 76.94 -18.19
N SER A 817 11.48 77.66 -17.45
CA SER A 817 10.02 77.44 -17.39
C SER A 817 9.20 78.62 -17.92
N SER A 818 9.74 79.83 -17.94
CA SER A 818 9.18 80.98 -18.65
C SER A 818 10.27 81.99 -19.02
N PRO A 819 10.29 82.57 -20.23
CA PRO A 819 9.41 82.25 -21.35
C PRO A 819 9.65 80.84 -21.91
N THR A 820 8.69 80.33 -22.70
CA THR A 820 8.78 79.01 -23.35
C THR A 820 9.08 79.15 -24.85
N GLY A 821 9.88 78.22 -25.38
CA GLY A 821 10.39 78.26 -26.76
C GLY A 821 11.66 79.12 -26.89
N ASN A 822 12.62 78.70 -27.74
CA ASN A 822 13.94 79.33 -27.84
C ASN A 822 14.39 79.38 -29.31
N PRO A 823 14.56 80.57 -29.93
CA PRO A 823 14.32 81.90 -29.35
C PRO A 823 12.84 82.16 -29.05
N TYR A 824 12.57 82.90 -27.98
CA TYR A 824 11.27 83.51 -27.70
C TYR A 824 11.23 84.91 -28.31
N SER A 825 10.08 85.35 -28.84
CA SER A 825 9.93 86.70 -29.41
C SER A 825 8.82 87.46 -28.69
N THR A 826 9.05 88.74 -28.39
CA THR A 826 8.08 89.63 -27.74
C THR A 826 8.15 91.05 -28.30
N SER A 827 7.09 91.82 -28.14
CA SER A 827 7.07 93.28 -28.33
C SER A 827 7.16 94.06 -27.01
N THR A 828 7.23 93.38 -25.85
CA THR A 828 7.31 94.01 -24.53
C THR A 828 8.76 94.26 -24.13
N THR A 829 9.08 95.49 -23.73
CA THR A 829 10.43 95.88 -23.28
C THR A 829 10.79 95.36 -21.89
N VAL A 830 9.82 94.87 -21.11
CA VAL A 830 10.04 94.23 -19.80
C VAL A 830 9.51 92.80 -19.86
N LEU A 831 10.25 91.85 -19.29
CA LEU A 831 9.92 90.43 -19.30
C LEU A 831 10.19 89.77 -17.93
N PRO A 832 9.22 89.08 -17.31
CA PRO A 832 9.46 88.16 -16.20
C PRO A 832 10.04 86.83 -16.70
N PHE A 833 10.95 86.26 -15.91
CA PHE A 833 11.68 85.04 -16.26
C PHE A 833 11.62 84.05 -15.09
N THR A 834 11.39 82.77 -15.37
CA THR A 834 11.39 81.69 -14.37
C THR A 834 12.15 80.45 -14.85
N ALA A 835 12.81 79.78 -13.92
CA ALA A 835 13.45 78.49 -14.14
C ALA A 835 13.35 77.61 -12.90
N ASN A 836 13.28 76.30 -13.07
CA ASN A 836 13.40 75.33 -11.99
C ASN A 836 14.87 74.89 -11.87
N VAL A 837 15.43 74.90 -10.66
CA VAL A 837 16.83 74.55 -10.38
C VAL A 837 16.89 73.51 -9.26
N TYR A 838 17.40 72.32 -9.59
CA TYR A 838 17.45 71.17 -8.70
C TYR A 838 18.87 70.83 -8.26
N ASN A 839 18.99 70.09 -7.16
CA ASN A 839 20.24 69.62 -6.54
C ASN A 839 21.22 70.74 -6.15
N VAL A 840 20.71 71.93 -5.81
CA VAL A 840 21.49 73.01 -5.18
C VAL A 840 21.03 73.28 -3.74
N ASN A 841 21.99 73.58 -2.87
CA ASN A 841 21.81 73.77 -1.42
C ASN A 841 21.57 75.22 -1.02
N SER A 842 21.94 76.19 -1.87
CA SER A 842 21.75 77.62 -1.61
C SER A 842 21.59 78.41 -2.91
N GLN A 843 21.11 79.66 -2.82
CA GLN A 843 21.07 80.56 -3.98
C GLN A 843 22.47 80.90 -4.53
N ASN A 844 23.51 80.84 -3.69
CA ASN A 844 24.90 81.14 -4.07
C ASN A 844 25.51 80.10 -5.03
N GLU A 845 24.92 78.91 -5.11
CA GLU A 845 25.28 77.87 -6.09
C GLU A 845 24.69 78.15 -7.49
N ILE A 846 23.96 79.26 -7.68
CA ILE A 846 23.31 79.65 -8.94
C ILE A 846 23.86 81.00 -9.43
N THR A 847 24.10 81.11 -10.73
CA THR A 847 24.41 82.37 -11.42
C THR A 847 23.45 82.58 -12.59
N VAL A 848 23.00 83.82 -12.76
CA VAL A 848 22.16 84.26 -13.88
C VAL A 848 22.92 85.34 -14.65
N LYS A 849 22.90 85.28 -15.97
CA LYS A 849 23.50 86.28 -16.86
C LYS A 849 22.54 86.69 -17.98
N ALA A 850 22.60 87.94 -18.41
CA ALA A 850 21.94 88.47 -19.61
C ALA A 850 23.01 89.09 -20.51
N ASN A 851 23.12 88.63 -21.77
CA ASN A 851 24.19 89.02 -22.70
C ASN A 851 25.61 88.94 -22.09
N GLY A 852 25.84 87.90 -21.27
CA GLY A 852 27.10 87.65 -20.56
C GLY A 852 27.29 88.44 -19.25
N GLN A 853 26.52 89.51 -19.02
CA GLN A 853 26.58 90.33 -17.80
C GLN A 853 25.75 89.71 -16.67
N PRO A 854 26.19 89.77 -15.39
CA PRO A 854 25.43 89.20 -14.27
C PRO A 854 24.06 89.86 -14.07
N VAL A 855 23.03 89.04 -13.83
CA VAL A 855 21.73 89.48 -13.31
C VAL A 855 21.74 89.18 -11.82
N THR A 856 21.77 90.22 -10.99
CA THR A 856 21.89 90.10 -9.52
C THR A 856 20.54 90.13 -8.80
N ASN A 857 19.50 90.67 -9.43
CA ASN A 857 18.16 90.88 -8.87
C ASN A 857 17.24 89.65 -9.04
N PHE A 858 17.76 88.43 -8.85
CA PHE A 858 16.98 87.20 -8.90
C PHE A 858 16.69 86.65 -7.50
N THR A 859 15.62 85.87 -7.36
CA THR A 859 15.33 85.09 -6.15
C THR A 859 15.30 83.60 -6.48
N TYR A 860 15.72 82.74 -5.55
CA TYR A 860 15.58 81.29 -5.67
C TYR A 860 14.96 80.71 -4.40
N ASN A 861 13.81 80.07 -4.54
CA ASN A 861 13.09 79.43 -3.45
C ASN A 861 13.56 77.98 -3.28
N MET A 862 14.31 77.70 -2.21
CA MET A 862 14.84 76.37 -1.90
C MET A 862 13.79 75.27 -1.71
N THR A 863 12.53 75.62 -1.41
CA THR A 863 11.44 74.66 -1.20
C THR A 863 10.77 74.29 -2.53
N THR A 864 10.34 75.29 -3.32
CA THR A 864 9.67 75.07 -4.61
C THR A 864 10.63 74.77 -5.75
N LYS A 865 11.94 74.97 -5.54
CA LYS A 865 13.02 74.88 -6.55
C LYS A 865 12.90 75.89 -7.69
N VAL A 866 12.08 76.94 -7.53
CA VAL A 866 11.87 77.96 -8.55
C VAL A 866 12.82 79.15 -8.33
N LEU A 867 13.55 79.49 -9.39
CA LEU A 867 14.25 80.75 -9.60
C LEU A 867 13.37 81.70 -10.40
N ASN A 868 13.34 82.98 -10.03
CA ASN A 868 12.66 84.03 -10.79
C ASN A 868 13.46 85.35 -10.82
N PHE A 869 13.24 86.16 -11.86
CA PHE A 869 13.66 87.56 -11.95
C PHE A 869 12.80 88.31 -12.98
N VAL A 870 12.98 89.63 -13.06
CA VAL A 870 12.42 90.48 -14.13
C VAL A 870 13.58 91.24 -14.77
N HIS A 871 13.55 91.38 -16.09
CA HIS A 871 14.59 92.07 -16.86
C HIS A 871 14.00 92.98 -17.94
N THR A 872 14.69 94.10 -18.21
CA THR A 872 14.37 95.02 -19.30
C THR A 872 15.20 94.64 -20.52
N LEU A 873 14.55 94.40 -21.66
CA LEU A 873 15.17 94.02 -22.91
C LEU A 873 15.70 95.24 -23.67
N GLY A 874 16.87 95.10 -24.29
CA GLY A 874 17.34 96.02 -25.32
C GLY A 874 16.82 95.62 -26.71
N ASN A 875 17.03 96.48 -27.71
CA ASN A 875 16.70 96.16 -29.10
C ASN A 875 17.51 94.95 -29.60
N GLY A 876 16.84 94.02 -30.30
CA GLY A 876 17.46 92.80 -30.82
C GLY A 876 17.32 91.62 -29.86
N THR A 877 18.37 90.77 -29.79
CA THR A 877 18.33 89.50 -29.04
C THR A 877 19.09 89.61 -27.71
N THR A 878 18.42 89.32 -26.60
CA THR A 878 19.04 89.09 -25.29
C THR A 878 19.15 87.59 -25.01
N ALA A 879 20.36 87.10 -24.76
CA ALA A 879 20.63 85.74 -24.33
C ALA A 879 20.70 85.67 -22.80
N PHE A 880 19.71 85.03 -22.17
CA PHE A 880 19.73 84.72 -20.74
C PHE A 880 20.39 83.36 -20.50
N VAL A 881 21.33 83.28 -19.57
CA VAL A 881 22.02 82.05 -19.18
C VAL A 881 21.82 81.83 -17.68
N VAL A 882 21.20 80.70 -17.30
CA VAL A 882 21.08 80.25 -15.91
C VAL A 882 22.01 79.06 -15.72
N THR A 883 22.95 79.16 -14.78
CA THR A 883 23.95 78.12 -14.49
C THR A 883 23.94 77.80 -13.00
N ALA A 884 23.82 76.52 -12.66
CA ALA A 884 23.84 76.01 -11.30
C ALA A 884 25.03 75.07 -11.09
N SER A 885 25.78 75.22 -10.01
CA SER A 885 27.01 74.46 -9.74
C SER A 885 27.10 74.03 -8.28
N ASN A 886 27.25 72.72 -8.04
CA ASN A 886 27.53 72.14 -6.72
C ASN A 886 28.86 71.36 -6.76
N ALA A 887 29.29 70.78 -5.63
CA ALA A 887 30.56 70.03 -5.54
C ALA A 887 30.67 68.78 -6.45
N ASN A 888 29.59 68.36 -7.09
CA ASN A 888 29.46 67.17 -7.93
C ASN A 888 29.29 67.49 -9.42
N GLY A 889 29.19 68.78 -9.80
CA GLY A 889 29.09 69.20 -11.19
C GLY A 889 28.34 70.52 -11.40
N THR A 890 28.13 70.85 -12.67
CA THR A 890 27.49 72.08 -13.13
C THR A 890 26.49 71.75 -14.23
N ASP A 891 25.33 72.40 -14.23
CA ASP A 891 24.41 72.42 -15.37
C ASP A 891 24.05 73.86 -15.76
N SER A 892 23.82 74.10 -17.04
CA SER A 892 23.53 75.42 -17.60
C SER A 892 22.46 75.35 -18.69
N LYS A 893 21.65 76.40 -18.81
CA LYS A 893 20.65 76.58 -19.87
C LYS A 893 20.67 78.01 -20.38
N THR A 894 20.60 78.15 -21.70
CA THR A 894 20.50 79.44 -22.40
C THR A 894 19.12 79.60 -23.02
N GLN A 895 18.50 80.76 -22.84
CA GLN A 895 17.24 81.17 -23.44
C GLN A 895 17.43 82.49 -24.17
N ASN A 896 17.26 82.48 -25.49
CA ASN A 896 17.33 83.69 -26.30
C ASN A 896 15.94 84.35 -26.35
N VAL A 897 15.91 85.68 -26.21
CA VAL A 897 14.68 86.49 -26.25
C VAL A 897 14.91 87.61 -27.25
N VAL A 898 13.99 87.79 -28.20
CA VAL A 898 14.06 88.80 -29.25
C VAL A 898 12.98 89.86 -29.02
N LEU A 899 13.40 91.13 -28.92
CA LEU A 899 12.49 92.27 -28.92
C LEU A 899 12.20 92.69 -30.37
N VAL A 900 10.94 92.60 -30.80
CA VAL A 900 10.48 92.89 -32.16
C VAL A 900 9.67 94.19 -32.18
N VAL A 901 10.05 95.12 -33.06
CA VAL A 901 9.38 96.41 -33.28
C VAL A 901 8.64 96.39 -34.62
N PRO A 902 7.36 96.81 -34.70
CA PRO A 902 6.62 96.87 -35.96
C PRO A 902 7.23 97.82 -37.00
N GLN A 903 7.15 97.45 -38.28
CA GLN A 903 7.70 98.22 -39.41
C GLN A 903 6.57 98.79 -40.30
N GLY A 904 6.74 100.03 -40.78
CA GLY A 904 5.80 100.72 -41.67
C GLY A 904 6.16 100.69 -43.15
N ALA A 905 5.32 101.31 -43.99
CA ALA A 905 5.43 101.29 -45.46
C ALA A 905 5.89 102.64 -46.06
N PRO A 906 6.59 102.63 -47.22
CA PRO A 906 7.01 103.84 -47.93
C PRO A 906 5.84 104.58 -48.59
N PRO A 907 6.03 105.84 -49.04
CA PRO A 907 5.05 106.61 -49.81
C PRO A 907 4.70 105.94 -51.14
N VAL A 908 3.52 106.26 -51.68
CA VAL A 908 3.16 105.97 -53.07
C VAL A 908 2.51 107.20 -53.69
N VAL A 909 3.06 107.68 -54.80
CA VAL A 909 2.62 108.84 -55.60
C VAL A 909 1.90 108.36 -56.86
N THR A 910 0.83 109.05 -57.26
CA THR A 910 0.19 108.82 -58.57
C THR A 910 -0.48 110.10 -59.05
N ILE A 911 -0.22 110.54 -60.28
CA ILE A 911 -0.92 111.70 -60.88
C ILE A 911 -2.25 111.20 -61.45
N THR A 912 -3.37 111.76 -60.96
CA THR A 912 -4.72 111.26 -61.24
C THR A 912 -5.51 112.15 -62.20
N ARG A 913 -5.17 113.44 -62.33
CA ARG A 913 -5.78 114.34 -63.33
C ARG A 913 -4.84 115.51 -63.67
N PRO A 914 -4.73 115.93 -64.94
CA PRO A 914 -5.32 115.34 -66.12
C PRO A 914 -4.67 114.00 -66.51
N THR A 915 -5.44 113.12 -67.14
CA THR A 915 -4.99 111.79 -67.55
C THR A 915 -4.31 111.84 -68.92
N GLY A 916 -3.00 112.02 -68.94
CA GLY A 916 -2.17 111.98 -70.15
C GLY A 916 -0.83 112.68 -69.97
N ASN A 917 0.23 112.14 -70.58
CA ASN A 917 1.60 112.66 -70.44
C ASN A 917 2.34 112.55 -71.79
N PRO A 918 2.68 113.68 -72.46
CA PRO A 918 2.36 115.05 -72.09
C PRO A 918 0.86 115.37 -72.22
N TYR A 919 0.33 116.16 -71.28
CA TYR A 919 -0.99 116.78 -71.39
C TYR A 919 -0.91 118.05 -72.25
N ILE A 920 -1.74 118.15 -73.29
CA ILE A 920 -1.75 119.29 -74.22
C ILE A 920 -2.98 120.16 -73.93
N THR A 921 -2.78 121.47 -73.86
CA THR A 921 -3.80 122.45 -73.46
C THR A 921 -3.64 123.77 -74.21
N SER A 922 -4.72 124.52 -74.38
CA SER A 922 -4.69 125.92 -74.80
C SER A 922 -4.67 126.91 -73.63
N ASN A 923 -4.92 126.44 -72.41
CA ASN A 923 -5.00 127.30 -71.23
C ASN A 923 -3.62 127.51 -70.63
N THR A 924 -3.24 128.76 -70.40
CA THR A 924 -1.96 129.14 -69.76
C THR A 924 -1.87 128.71 -68.29
N THR A 925 -2.98 128.32 -67.67
CA THR A 925 -3.05 127.68 -66.35
C THR A 925 -3.88 126.40 -66.45
N THR A 926 -3.39 125.31 -65.85
CA THR A 926 -4.06 124.00 -65.74
C THR A 926 -3.91 123.47 -64.32
N GLY A 927 -5.03 123.09 -63.70
CA GLY A 927 -5.03 122.43 -62.40
C GLY A 927 -4.62 120.95 -62.52
N ILE A 928 -3.67 120.53 -61.71
CA ILE A 928 -3.16 119.16 -61.61
C ILE A 928 -3.57 118.57 -60.25
N THR A 929 -4.00 117.32 -60.25
CA THR A 929 -4.31 116.51 -59.07
C THR A 929 -3.45 115.24 -59.06
N ALA A 930 -2.89 114.92 -57.90
CA ALA A 930 -2.20 113.67 -57.61
C ALA A 930 -2.64 113.11 -56.26
N THR A 931 -2.38 111.83 -56.00
CA THR A 931 -2.53 111.19 -54.68
C THR A 931 -1.17 110.78 -54.14
N VAL A 932 -0.91 111.08 -52.87
CA VAL A 932 0.32 110.68 -52.15
C VAL A 932 -0.06 109.99 -50.84
N THR A 933 0.01 108.66 -50.83
CA THR A 933 -0.35 107.83 -49.68
C THR A 933 0.86 107.57 -48.77
N ASN A 934 0.60 107.10 -47.54
CA ASN A 934 1.60 106.84 -46.49
C ASN A 934 2.44 108.07 -46.04
N VAL A 935 2.02 109.29 -46.40
CA VAL A 935 2.49 110.55 -45.80
C VAL A 935 1.35 111.18 -44.97
N THR A 936 1.71 111.88 -43.90
CA THR A 936 0.76 112.41 -42.90
C THR A 936 0.71 113.94 -42.83
N ALA A 937 1.63 114.65 -43.46
CA ALA A 937 1.71 116.12 -43.43
C ALA A 937 2.28 116.71 -44.72
N ALA A 938 1.93 117.96 -45.03
CA ALA A 938 2.31 118.62 -46.29
C ALA A 938 3.83 118.80 -46.47
N ASN A 939 4.61 118.85 -45.38
CA ASN A 939 6.07 118.92 -45.43
C ASN A 939 6.75 117.60 -45.86
N GLN A 940 5.99 116.52 -46.00
CA GLN A 940 6.42 115.24 -46.59
C GLN A 940 6.13 115.16 -48.10
N VAL A 941 5.59 116.23 -48.69
CA VAL A 941 5.29 116.35 -50.12
C VAL A 941 6.11 117.48 -50.73
N GLN A 942 6.55 117.31 -51.98
CA GLN A 942 7.18 118.35 -52.77
C GLN A 942 6.59 118.36 -54.19
N VAL A 943 6.47 119.55 -54.79
CA VAL A 943 6.14 119.70 -56.22
C VAL A 943 7.17 120.63 -56.87
N ILE A 944 7.77 120.17 -57.97
CA ILE A 944 8.85 120.88 -58.69
C ILE A 944 8.50 120.95 -60.18
N ALA A 945 8.66 122.14 -60.77
CA ALA A 945 8.69 122.34 -62.22
C ALA A 945 10.15 122.32 -62.72
N PHE A 946 10.43 121.58 -63.79
CA PHE A 946 11.74 121.55 -64.44
C PHE A 946 12.12 122.97 -64.94
N PRO A 947 13.35 123.46 -64.73
CA PRO A 947 14.55 122.72 -64.32
C PRO A 947 14.87 122.64 -62.81
N ASN A 948 14.11 123.31 -61.92
CA ASN A 948 14.06 123.07 -60.44
C ASN A 948 13.24 124.14 -59.66
N GLN A 949 12.17 124.71 -60.26
CA GLN A 949 11.33 125.70 -59.58
C GLN A 949 10.29 125.01 -58.68
N GLN A 950 10.31 125.29 -57.37
CA GLN A 950 9.26 124.78 -56.47
C GLN A 950 7.89 125.40 -56.81
N VAL A 951 6.86 124.57 -56.85
CA VAL A 951 5.49 124.98 -57.19
C VAL A 951 4.60 124.95 -55.94
N PRO A 952 3.86 126.03 -55.63
CA PRO A 952 2.88 126.00 -54.54
C PRO A 952 1.78 124.95 -54.79
N PHE A 953 1.56 124.11 -53.79
CA PHE A 953 0.54 123.05 -53.79
C PHE A 953 -0.27 123.08 -52.50
N ASN A 954 -1.44 122.45 -52.52
CA ASN A 954 -2.22 122.11 -51.34
C ASN A 954 -2.23 120.59 -51.17
N PHE A 955 -2.04 120.09 -49.95
CA PHE A 955 -2.11 118.67 -49.62
C PHE A 955 -3.16 118.42 -48.54
N ASN A 956 -4.16 117.61 -48.87
CA ASN A 956 -5.19 117.17 -47.93
C ASN A 956 -4.80 115.83 -47.29
N ALA A 957 -4.32 115.88 -46.05
CA ALA A 957 -3.90 114.70 -45.30
C ALA A 957 -5.02 113.68 -45.01
N SER A 958 -6.30 114.03 -45.20
CA SER A 958 -7.44 113.12 -45.03
C SER A 958 -7.88 112.42 -46.32
N THR A 959 -7.61 113.00 -47.49
CA THR A 959 -7.89 112.37 -48.80
C THR A 959 -6.63 111.89 -49.52
N HIS A 960 -5.45 112.15 -48.95
CA HIS A 960 -4.13 111.96 -49.57
C HIS A 960 -3.94 112.74 -50.89
N GLU A 961 -4.78 113.76 -51.17
CA GLU A 961 -4.79 114.49 -52.44
C GLU A 961 -3.83 115.68 -52.42
N VAL A 962 -2.99 115.79 -53.45
CA VAL A 962 -2.11 116.92 -53.75
C VAL A 962 -2.68 117.65 -54.96
N THR A 963 -2.91 118.96 -54.85
CA THR A 963 -3.40 119.81 -55.95
C THR A 963 -2.52 121.03 -56.17
N PHE A 964 -2.19 121.35 -57.41
CA PHE A 964 -1.41 122.53 -57.79
C PHE A 964 -1.78 123.06 -59.18
N ASN A 965 -1.39 124.30 -59.49
CA ASN A 965 -1.67 124.93 -60.79
C ASN A 965 -0.41 125.02 -61.65
N ALA A 966 -0.31 124.18 -62.69
CA ALA A 966 0.67 124.30 -63.74
C ALA A 966 0.38 125.57 -64.58
N THR A 967 1.23 126.60 -64.49
CA THR A 967 1.04 127.87 -65.19
C THR A 967 2.27 128.21 -66.04
N HIS A 968 2.09 128.39 -67.35
CA HIS A 968 3.14 128.80 -68.30
C HIS A 968 2.52 129.42 -69.57
N GLN A 969 3.25 130.32 -70.28
CA GLN A 969 2.67 131.07 -71.41
C GLN A 969 2.71 130.34 -72.76
N SER A 970 3.71 129.48 -72.99
CA SER A 970 3.84 128.65 -74.21
C SER A 970 4.84 127.51 -74.04
N GLY A 971 4.69 126.41 -74.75
CA GLY A 971 5.66 125.31 -74.73
C GLY A 971 5.39 124.28 -73.61
N ALA A 972 6.35 123.40 -73.34
CA ALA A 972 6.20 122.24 -72.45
C ALA A 972 7.04 122.37 -71.17
N VAL A 973 6.42 122.13 -70.01
CA VAL A 973 7.06 122.11 -68.69
C VAL A 973 6.71 120.80 -67.98
N GLN A 974 7.71 120.11 -67.44
CA GLN A 974 7.51 118.92 -66.61
C GLN A 974 7.32 119.32 -65.15
N TYR A 975 6.32 118.75 -64.51
CA TYR A 975 5.99 118.90 -63.09
C TYR A 975 6.10 117.55 -62.40
N THR A 976 6.99 117.44 -61.41
CA THR A 976 7.20 116.24 -60.58
C THR A 976 6.56 116.44 -59.23
N VAL A 977 5.80 115.43 -58.78
CA VAL A 977 5.28 115.32 -57.42
C VAL A 977 6.10 114.25 -56.69
N THR A 978 6.56 114.55 -55.48
CA THR A 978 7.39 113.67 -54.65
C THR A 978 6.76 113.52 -53.27
N GLY A 979 6.77 112.31 -52.72
CA GLY A 979 6.36 112.00 -51.34
C GLY A 979 7.48 111.29 -50.59
N THR A 980 7.79 111.73 -49.37
CA THR A 980 8.90 111.20 -48.53
C THR A 980 8.44 110.93 -47.10
N ASN A 981 8.68 109.71 -46.59
CA ASN A 981 8.50 109.37 -45.18
C ASN A 981 9.73 108.61 -44.63
N ASN A 982 9.72 108.24 -43.35
CA ASN A 982 10.85 107.57 -42.69
C ASN A 982 11.15 106.15 -43.22
N PHE A 983 10.33 105.61 -44.12
CA PHE A 983 10.45 104.29 -44.74
C PHE A 983 10.79 104.36 -46.25
N GLY A 984 10.76 105.53 -46.89
CA GLY A 984 11.14 105.69 -48.29
C GLY A 984 10.72 107.02 -48.94
N THR A 985 11.00 107.14 -50.24
CA THR A 985 10.54 108.25 -51.09
C THR A 985 10.05 107.67 -52.41
N ASP A 986 8.97 108.25 -52.97
CA ASP A 986 8.41 107.92 -54.27
C ASP A 986 8.08 109.20 -55.06
N SER A 987 7.94 109.13 -56.39
CA SER A 987 7.71 110.31 -57.25
C SER A 987 7.09 109.96 -58.62
N GLU A 988 6.22 110.84 -59.12
CA GLU A 988 5.58 110.76 -60.44
C GLU A 988 5.58 112.13 -61.14
N SER A 989 5.63 112.17 -62.48
CA SER A 989 5.85 113.41 -63.24
C SER A 989 4.94 113.56 -64.46
N ILE A 990 4.28 114.72 -64.60
CA ILE A 990 3.46 115.09 -65.77
C ILE A 990 4.05 116.27 -66.54
N THR A 991 4.12 116.15 -67.87
CA THR A 991 4.51 117.27 -68.75
C THR A 991 3.27 117.98 -69.26
N VAL A 992 3.13 119.27 -68.98
CA VAL A 992 2.05 120.12 -69.49
C VAL A 992 2.56 120.96 -70.65
N LYS A 993 1.91 120.89 -71.81
CA LYS A 993 2.27 121.62 -73.03
C LYS A 993 1.17 122.60 -73.45
N VAL A 994 1.47 123.89 -73.35
CA VAL A 994 0.57 124.98 -73.76
C VAL A 994 0.79 125.31 -75.24
N VAL A 995 -0.27 125.28 -76.04
CA VAL A 995 -0.30 125.63 -77.47
C VAL A 995 -1.33 126.72 -77.74
N GLN A 996 -0.94 127.79 -78.41
CA GLN A 996 -1.86 128.90 -78.74
C GLN A 996 -2.61 128.64 -80.05
N GLN A 997 -3.87 129.06 -80.14
CA GLN A 997 -4.60 129.11 -81.41
C GLN A 997 -4.33 130.44 -82.12
N GLN A 998 -4.03 130.39 -83.41
CA GLN A 998 -3.94 131.56 -84.28
C GLN A 998 -4.78 131.30 -85.54
N GLY A 999 -5.72 132.20 -85.83
CA GLY A 999 -6.64 132.07 -86.96
C GLY A 999 -6.03 132.60 -88.27
N GLY A 1000 -5.63 131.69 -89.16
CA GLY A 1000 -5.18 131.99 -90.53
C GLY A 1000 -3.76 132.56 -90.66
N SER A 1001 -3.01 132.31 -91.74
CA SER A 1001 -3.24 131.42 -92.90
C SER A 1001 -1.88 131.00 -93.50
N GLY A 1002 -1.66 129.72 -93.84
CA GLY A 1002 -0.40 129.30 -94.50
C GLY A 1002 -0.23 127.78 -94.64
N ALA A 1003 -0.22 127.29 -95.88
CA ALA A 1003 -0.31 125.88 -96.32
C ALA A 1003 0.88 124.94 -95.97
N GLY A 1004 0.64 123.61 -96.09
CA GLY A 1004 1.67 122.55 -96.18
C GLY A 1004 1.67 121.57 -94.99
N SER A 1005 0.85 120.50 -94.94
CA SER A 1005 0.86 119.26 -95.75
C SER A 1005 2.01 118.29 -95.45
N GLY A 1006 1.67 117.11 -94.90
CA GLY A 1006 2.58 115.98 -94.64
C GLY A 1006 1.92 114.95 -93.71
N SER A 1007 1.63 113.74 -94.20
CA SER A 1007 0.81 112.73 -93.51
C SER A 1007 1.50 111.35 -93.42
N SER A 1008 0.79 110.37 -92.85
CA SER A 1008 1.17 108.98 -92.54
C SER A 1008 2.15 108.82 -91.37
N SER A 1009 1.95 107.96 -90.35
CA SER A 1009 1.24 106.67 -90.21
C SER A 1009 2.03 105.46 -90.70
N GLY A 1010 2.27 104.50 -89.79
CA GLY A 1010 2.99 103.26 -90.04
C GLY A 1010 3.04 102.41 -88.78
N ASN A 1011 2.19 101.39 -88.69
CA ASN A 1011 2.16 100.44 -87.57
C ASN A 1011 3.25 99.36 -87.79
N GLY A 1012 4.02 99.02 -86.76
CA GLY A 1012 5.22 98.17 -86.90
C GLY A 1012 5.44 97.25 -85.70
N ASN A 1013 5.55 95.95 -85.98
CA ASN A 1013 5.79 94.90 -84.99
C ASN A 1013 7.19 95.02 -84.36
N GLN A 1014 7.27 95.42 -83.09
CA GLN A 1014 8.54 95.57 -82.36
C GLN A 1014 8.87 94.31 -81.56
N SER A 1015 9.95 93.62 -81.93
CA SER A 1015 10.43 92.42 -81.25
C SER A 1015 11.18 92.78 -79.97
N VAL A 1016 10.48 92.74 -78.83
CA VAL A 1016 11.06 92.95 -77.50
C VAL A 1016 11.93 91.78 -77.02
N ASP A 1017 12.82 92.06 -76.07
CA ASP A 1017 13.62 91.05 -75.37
C ASP A 1017 12.74 90.03 -74.61
N PRO A 1018 13.22 88.78 -74.40
CA PRO A 1018 12.53 87.80 -73.59
C PRO A 1018 12.34 88.29 -72.14
N VAL A 1019 11.13 88.24 -71.59
CA VAL A 1019 10.83 88.67 -70.21
C VAL A 1019 10.51 87.45 -69.33
N ILE A 1020 11.23 87.32 -68.22
CA ILE A 1020 11.04 86.25 -67.22
C ILE A 1020 10.40 86.80 -65.94
N THR A 1021 9.17 86.37 -65.67
CA THR A 1021 8.41 86.67 -64.45
C THR A 1021 8.28 85.40 -63.61
N LEU A 1022 8.53 85.49 -62.29
CA LEU A 1022 8.41 84.35 -61.39
C LEU A 1022 6.99 84.28 -60.82
N ILE A 1023 6.42 83.07 -60.69
CA ILE A 1023 5.06 82.85 -60.18
C ILE A 1023 5.09 82.02 -58.90
N THR A 1024 5.86 80.93 -58.86
CA THR A 1024 5.96 80.06 -57.68
C THR A 1024 7.38 79.47 -57.54
N PRO A 1025 8.19 79.90 -56.56
CA PRO A 1025 7.99 81.12 -55.75
C PRO A 1025 8.02 82.36 -56.65
N SER A 1026 7.31 83.43 -56.28
CA SER A 1026 7.30 84.71 -57.01
C SER A 1026 8.52 85.59 -56.73
N THR A 1027 9.30 85.26 -55.69
CA THR A 1027 10.47 85.99 -55.21
C THR A 1027 11.79 85.35 -55.69
N LEU A 1028 12.86 86.17 -55.77
CA LEU A 1028 14.22 85.70 -56.12
C LEU A 1028 14.87 84.83 -55.03
N THR A 1029 14.36 84.88 -53.80
CA THR A 1029 14.75 84.01 -52.69
C THR A 1029 13.52 83.41 -52.02
N SER A 1030 13.62 82.15 -51.60
CA SER A 1030 12.55 81.43 -50.91
C SER A 1030 13.11 80.31 -50.04
N SER A 1031 12.28 79.70 -49.20
CA SER A 1031 12.65 78.55 -48.37
C SER A 1031 11.50 77.55 -48.25
N THR A 1032 11.83 76.29 -48.01
CA THR A 1032 10.86 75.20 -47.81
C THR A 1032 11.38 74.15 -46.84
N THR A 1033 10.48 73.35 -46.27
CA THR A 1033 10.76 72.17 -45.45
C THR A 1033 10.51 70.85 -46.21
N THR A 1034 10.15 70.91 -47.49
CA THR A 1034 9.99 69.74 -48.36
C THR A 1034 11.20 69.56 -49.29
N SER A 1035 11.61 68.31 -49.51
CA SER A 1035 12.68 67.95 -50.46
C SER A 1035 12.27 68.01 -51.93
N SER A 1036 11.01 68.37 -52.22
CA SER A 1036 10.51 68.60 -53.58
C SER A 1036 9.36 69.61 -53.56
N MET A 1037 9.22 70.39 -54.63
CA MET A 1037 8.13 71.36 -54.82
C MET A 1037 7.85 71.62 -56.30
N GLN A 1038 6.66 72.12 -56.63
CA GLN A 1038 6.37 72.65 -57.97
C GLN A 1038 7.06 74.01 -58.16
N PHE A 1039 7.56 74.24 -59.37
CA PHE A 1039 8.12 75.51 -59.81
C PHE A 1039 7.35 76.05 -61.03
N THR A 1040 6.99 77.33 -60.99
CA THR A 1040 6.20 78.00 -62.04
C THR A 1040 6.74 79.40 -62.35
N ALA A 1041 6.89 79.72 -63.64
CA ALA A 1041 7.29 81.04 -64.13
C ALA A 1041 6.61 81.36 -65.47
N LYS A 1042 6.68 82.62 -65.90
CA LYS A 1042 6.26 83.09 -67.23
C LYS A 1042 7.51 83.58 -67.98
N VAL A 1043 7.84 82.92 -69.09
CA VAL A 1043 8.90 83.31 -70.04
C VAL A 1043 8.21 83.76 -71.32
N THR A 1044 8.09 85.07 -71.51
CA THR A 1044 7.39 85.70 -72.65
C THR A 1044 8.38 86.31 -73.63
N GLY A 1045 7.95 86.59 -74.87
CA GLY A 1045 8.86 87.04 -75.94
C GLY A 1045 9.67 85.91 -76.59
N VAL A 1046 9.30 84.65 -76.34
CA VAL A 1046 9.94 83.45 -76.89
C VAL A 1046 8.89 82.64 -77.66
N VAL A 1047 9.25 82.09 -78.82
CA VAL A 1047 8.30 81.44 -79.76
C VAL A 1047 8.40 79.90 -79.80
N SER A 1048 9.33 79.31 -79.06
CA SER A 1048 9.56 77.86 -79.02
C SER A 1048 10.05 77.41 -77.64
N SER A 1049 9.65 76.22 -77.20
CA SER A 1049 10.19 75.59 -75.99
C SER A 1049 11.68 75.26 -76.10
N ALA A 1050 12.22 75.13 -77.32
CA ALA A 1050 13.65 74.89 -77.55
C ALA A 1050 14.54 76.09 -77.18
N ASP A 1051 13.99 77.31 -77.22
CA ASP A 1051 14.67 78.55 -76.85
C ASP A 1051 14.54 78.89 -75.35
N VAL A 1052 13.84 78.04 -74.59
CA VAL A 1052 13.79 78.09 -73.12
C VAL A 1052 14.78 77.09 -72.54
N GLY A 1053 15.69 77.56 -71.69
CA GLY A 1053 16.67 76.74 -70.99
C GLY A 1053 16.50 76.85 -69.48
N VAL A 1054 16.57 75.72 -68.77
CA VAL A 1054 16.54 75.71 -67.30
C VAL A 1054 17.68 74.87 -66.75
N LYS A 1055 18.27 75.32 -65.63
CA LYS A 1055 19.18 74.53 -64.80
C LYS A 1055 18.70 74.53 -63.34
N VAL A 1056 18.93 73.43 -62.64
CA VAL A 1056 18.80 73.31 -61.19
C VAL A 1056 20.16 72.90 -60.62
N ASN A 1057 20.71 73.68 -59.69
CA ASN A 1057 22.03 73.46 -59.10
C ASN A 1057 23.13 73.29 -60.17
N GLY A 1058 23.11 74.13 -61.22
CA GLY A 1058 24.03 74.09 -62.36
C GLY A 1058 23.74 73.00 -63.41
N SER A 1059 22.96 71.97 -63.08
CA SER A 1059 22.61 70.87 -64.00
C SER A 1059 21.43 71.24 -64.89
N ARG A 1060 21.55 71.05 -66.21
CA ARG A 1060 20.46 71.32 -67.18
C ARG A 1060 19.25 70.40 -66.92
N VAL A 1061 18.06 70.99 -66.86
CA VAL A 1061 16.78 70.27 -66.84
C VAL A 1061 16.22 70.20 -68.26
N THR A 1062 15.85 69.00 -68.71
CA THR A 1062 15.22 68.73 -70.01
C THR A 1062 13.76 68.32 -69.90
N LEU A 1063 13.26 68.06 -68.69
CA LEU A 1063 11.88 67.68 -68.40
C LEU A 1063 11.17 68.87 -67.73
N PHE A 1064 10.54 69.71 -68.55
CA PHE A 1064 9.67 70.80 -68.13
C PHE A 1064 8.56 71.00 -69.17
N ASN A 1065 7.41 71.53 -68.75
CA ASN A 1065 6.33 71.91 -69.66
C ASN A 1065 6.41 73.42 -69.92
N TYR A 1066 6.34 73.82 -71.19
CA TYR A 1066 6.29 75.23 -71.60
C TYR A 1066 5.15 75.45 -72.59
N ASN A 1067 4.21 76.33 -72.24
CA ASN A 1067 3.12 76.72 -73.13
C ASN A 1067 3.55 77.95 -73.95
N VAL A 1068 3.70 77.79 -75.27
CA VAL A 1068 4.08 78.89 -76.18
C VAL A 1068 3.02 79.99 -76.29
N ASN A 1069 1.74 79.70 -75.99
CA ASN A 1069 0.64 80.65 -76.20
C ASN A 1069 0.54 81.71 -75.08
N ASP A 1070 0.91 81.36 -73.85
CA ASP A 1070 0.93 82.27 -72.70
C ASP A 1070 2.33 82.46 -72.09
N GLY A 1071 3.33 81.69 -72.52
CA GLY A 1071 4.69 81.71 -72.00
C GLY A 1071 4.89 81.00 -70.66
N THR A 1072 3.94 80.20 -70.18
CA THR A 1072 4.03 79.58 -68.85
C THR A 1072 4.95 78.35 -68.85
N LEU A 1073 5.97 78.39 -67.99
CA LEU A 1073 6.93 77.34 -67.70
C LEU A 1073 6.56 76.67 -66.37
N THR A 1074 6.42 75.34 -66.36
CA THR A 1074 6.15 74.53 -65.15
C THR A 1074 7.04 73.29 -65.06
N MET A 1075 7.48 72.94 -63.85
CA MET A 1075 8.15 71.67 -63.54
C MET A 1075 8.04 71.33 -62.05
N THR A 1076 8.45 70.11 -61.67
CA THR A 1076 8.69 69.74 -60.27
C THR A 1076 10.20 69.71 -60.01
N VAL A 1077 10.65 70.36 -58.94
CA VAL A 1077 12.07 70.51 -58.59
C VAL A 1077 12.36 69.74 -57.30
N THR A 1078 13.35 68.85 -57.36
CA THR A 1078 13.86 68.12 -56.18
C THR A 1078 15.06 68.86 -55.60
N LEU A 1079 15.07 69.07 -54.29
CA LEU A 1079 15.97 69.97 -53.58
C LEU A 1079 16.96 69.18 -52.70
N LYS A 1080 18.23 69.60 -52.71
CA LYS A 1080 19.26 69.16 -51.76
C LYS A 1080 19.15 69.99 -50.48
N SER A 1081 19.55 69.45 -49.34
CA SER A 1081 19.55 70.19 -48.07
C SER A 1081 20.44 71.44 -48.17
N GLY A 1082 19.96 72.59 -47.69
CA GLY A 1082 20.60 73.89 -47.87
C GLY A 1082 20.09 74.66 -49.10
N ALA A 1083 20.91 75.59 -49.60
CA ALA A 1083 20.55 76.46 -50.71
C ALA A 1083 20.60 75.72 -52.07
N ASN A 1084 19.54 75.87 -52.87
CA ASN A 1084 19.44 75.36 -54.24
C ASN A 1084 19.24 76.52 -55.20
N THR A 1085 19.90 76.51 -56.35
CA THR A 1085 19.72 77.54 -57.40
C THR A 1085 18.87 77.01 -58.55
N ILE A 1086 17.96 77.85 -59.06
CA ILE A 1086 17.23 77.61 -60.31
C ILE A 1086 17.55 78.76 -61.26
N GLU A 1087 18.17 78.44 -62.40
CA GLU A 1087 18.51 79.39 -63.46
C GLU A 1087 17.57 79.15 -64.65
N ILE A 1088 16.89 80.19 -65.11
CA ILE A 1088 15.94 80.15 -66.23
C ILE A 1088 16.46 81.12 -67.30
N ARG A 1089 16.47 80.69 -68.55
CA ARG A 1089 16.86 81.51 -69.70
C ARG A 1089 15.79 81.44 -70.78
N GLY A 1090 15.39 82.60 -71.30
CA GLY A 1090 14.63 82.72 -72.54
C GLY A 1090 15.49 83.40 -73.61
N LYS A 1091 15.44 82.92 -74.85
CA LYS A 1091 16.13 83.53 -76.00
C LYS A 1091 15.13 83.82 -77.12
N ASN A 1092 15.37 84.86 -77.91
CA ASN A 1092 14.78 85.04 -79.22
C ASN A 1092 15.82 85.54 -80.24
N THR A 1093 15.38 86.12 -81.36
CA THR A 1093 16.25 86.67 -82.41
C THR A 1093 16.84 88.05 -82.10
N VAL A 1094 16.36 88.73 -81.06
CA VAL A 1094 16.84 90.06 -80.62
C VAL A 1094 17.77 89.95 -79.41
N GLY A 1095 17.43 89.10 -78.43
CA GLY A 1095 18.26 88.96 -77.22
C GLY A 1095 18.01 87.69 -76.42
N ALA A 1096 18.61 87.65 -75.23
CA ALA A 1096 18.48 86.52 -74.31
C ALA A 1096 18.55 86.97 -72.85
N THR A 1097 17.47 86.74 -72.11
CA THR A 1097 17.35 87.07 -70.69
C THR A 1097 17.56 85.83 -69.84
N THR A 1098 18.33 85.97 -68.77
CA THR A 1098 18.52 84.92 -67.74
C THR A 1098 18.06 85.46 -66.39
N LYS A 1099 17.36 84.64 -65.60
CA LYS A 1099 16.93 84.96 -64.24
C LYS A 1099 17.23 83.78 -63.32
N THR A 1100 17.91 84.04 -62.21
CA THR A 1100 18.30 83.02 -61.24
C THR A 1100 17.67 83.33 -59.89
N LEU A 1101 17.15 82.29 -59.22
CA LEU A 1101 16.56 82.37 -57.89
C LEU A 1101 17.12 81.28 -56.98
N THR A 1102 17.04 81.48 -55.66
CA THR A 1102 17.57 80.56 -54.65
C THR A 1102 16.47 80.05 -53.71
N ILE A 1103 16.34 78.73 -53.60
CA ILE A 1103 15.41 78.05 -52.67
C ILE A 1103 16.21 77.29 -51.61
N THR A 1104 16.09 77.69 -50.35
CA THR A 1104 16.74 76.99 -49.22
C THR A 1104 15.82 75.89 -48.68
N TYR A 1105 16.20 74.62 -48.86
CA TYR A 1105 15.52 73.49 -48.25
C TYR A 1105 16.10 73.23 -46.85
N ASN A 1106 15.29 73.51 -45.83
CA ASN A 1106 15.60 73.27 -44.43
C ASN A 1106 15.15 71.86 -44.04
N ALA A 1107 16.06 70.89 -44.12
CA ALA A 1107 15.78 69.51 -43.74
C ALA A 1107 15.50 69.36 -42.22
N PRO A 1108 14.43 68.66 -41.80
CA PRO A 1108 14.14 68.47 -40.37
C PRO A 1108 15.23 67.68 -39.62
N THR A 1109 15.75 68.24 -38.54
CA THR A 1109 16.79 67.60 -37.71
C THR A 1109 16.19 66.77 -36.58
N THR A 1110 16.28 65.43 -36.66
CA THR A 1110 15.89 64.53 -35.58
C THR A 1110 17.02 64.39 -34.55
N THR A 1111 16.83 64.91 -33.34
CA THR A 1111 17.78 64.76 -32.21
C THR A 1111 17.32 63.71 -31.20
N THR A 1112 18.14 62.69 -30.95
CA THR A 1112 17.98 61.75 -29.82
C THR A 1112 19.27 61.73 -29.00
N PRO A 1113 19.27 62.17 -27.73
CA PRO A 1113 20.46 62.10 -26.88
C PRO A 1113 20.82 60.65 -26.56
N ASN A 1114 21.94 60.17 -27.10
CA ASN A 1114 22.43 58.82 -26.82
C ASN A 1114 23.40 58.85 -25.64
N ASN A 1115 23.18 58.01 -24.63
CA ASN A 1115 23.98 57.99 -23.40
C ASN A 1115 24.58 56.60 -23.16
N GLY A 1116 25.87 56.44 -23.50
CA GLY A 1116 26.59 55.19 -23.31
C GLY A 1116 28.08 55.35 -23.66
N LYS A 1117 28.96 55.17 -22.68
CA LYS A 1117 30.41 55.08 -22.94
C LYS A 1117 30.72 53.80 -23.72
N GLY A 1118 31.63 53.90 -24.69
CA GLY A 1118 31.80 52.91 -25.75
C GLY A 1118 32.18 51.50 -25.30
N GLY A 1119 31.69 50.52 -26.07
CA GLY A 1119 31.92 49.08 -25.88
C GLY A 1119 31.53 48.28 -27.13
N SER A 1120 32.15 48.64 -28.26
CA SER A 1120 31.99 48.15 -29.64
C SER A 1120 31.23 46.83 -29.89
N GLY A 1121 30.30 46.85 -30.87
CA GLY A 1121 30.20 45.74 -31.84
C GLY A 1121 28.90 44.92 -31.94
N GLY A 1122 27.84 45.50 -32.51
CA GLY A 1122 26.84 44.75 -33.31
C GLY A 1122 25.70 44.02 -32.58
N GLY A 1123 24.45 44.46 -32.80
CA GLY A 1123 23.25 43.78 -32.29
C GLY A 1123 21.95 44.50 -32.63
N LYS A 1124 21.41 44.27 -33.84
CA LYS A 1124 20.11 44.80 -34.27
C LYS A 1124 18.97 44.01 -33.63
N THR A 1125 18.09 44.66 -32.87
CA THR A 1125 16.83 44.06 -32.38
C THR A 1125 15.68 44.34 -33.34
N THR A 1126 14.91 43.31 -33.68
CA THR A 1126 13.52 43.40 -34.20
C THR A 1126 12.84 42.05 -33.94
N THR A 1127 11.51 42.02 -33.84
CA THR A 1127 10.77 40.94 -33.16
C THR A 1127 10.03 39.96 -34.07
N THR A 1128 9.79 38.75 -33.52
CA THR A 1128 8.65 37.83 -33.78
C THR A 1128 8.59 37.00 -35.08
N THR A 1129 7.83 35.89 -34.97
CA THR A 1129 7.38 34.91 -36.00
C THR A 1129 8.37 33.86 -36.56
N THR A 1130 8.31 32.69 -35.92
CA THR A 1130 8.47 31.28 -36.39
C THR A 1130 8.14 30.96 -37.86
N PRO A 1131 8.54 29.79 -38.45
CA PRO A 1131 9.63 28.81 -38.16
C PRO A 1131 10.45 28.54 -39.47
N PRO A 1132 10.80 27.32 -39.98
CA PRO A 1132 11.20 26.00 -39.42
C PRO A 1132 12.53 25.41 -40.01
N ASN A 1133 12.85 24.14 -39.66
CA ASN A 1133 13.72 23.16 -40.38
C ASN A 1133 15.20 23.49 -40.71
N GLY A 1134 16.13 22.65 -40.21
CA GLY A 1134 17.52 22.54 -40.70
C GLY A 1134 18.40 21.60 -39.85
N LYS A 1135 18.98 20.54 -40.44
CA LYS A 1135 19.80 19.52 -39.74
C LYS A 1135 21.30 19.88 -39.71
N GLY A 1136 21.99 19.45 -38.64
CA GLY A 1136 23.25 18.71 -38.78
C GLY A 1136 24.53 19.34 -38.20
N GLY A 1137 25.52 18.47 -37.94
CA GLY A 1137 26.90 18.83 -37.57
C GLY A 1137 27.28 18.46 -36.13
N ALA A 1138 28.16 17.46 -35.95
CA ALA A 1138 28.70 17.07 -34.65
C ALA A 1138 30.19 16.69 -34.73
N THR A 1139 31.03 17.38 -33.95
CA THR A 1139 32.45 17.07 -33.69
C THR A 1139 32.86 17.75 -32.36
N GLY A 1140 33.70 17.19 -31.47
CA GLY A 1140 34.27 15.83 -31.49
C GLY A 1140 35.75 15.72 -31.09
N ALA A 1141 36.14 16.15 -29.88
CA ALA A 1141 37.42 15.83 -29.20
C ALA A 1141 37.27 16.19 -27.70
N THR A 1142 37.52 15.37 -26.66
CA THR A 1142 38.69 14.54 -26.24
C THR A 1142 39.93 15.35 -25.84
N GLY A 1143 40.48 15.22 -24.61
CA GLY A 1143 40.06 14.43 -23.44
C GLY A 1143 41.18 14.24 -22.40
N THR A 1144 41.02 13.27 -21.47
CA THR A 1144 42.04 12.69 -20.53
C THR A 1144 42.64 13.64 -19.47
N THR A 1145 43.04 13.24 -18.25
CA THR A 1145 43.01 11.97 -17.46
C THR A 1145 42.94 12.36 -15.96
N GLY A 1146 42.35 11.63 -14.99
CA GLY A 1146 42.74 10.30 -14.44
C GLY A 1146 43.67 10.47 -13.20
N SER A 1147 43.64 9.68 -12.10
CA SER A 1147 42.77 8.56 -11.67
C SER A 1147 43.04 8.19 -10.18
N LYS A 1148 42.19 7.34 -9.57
CA LYS A 1148 42.25 6.72 -8.20
C LYS A 1148 42.00 7.67 -6.99
N GLY A 1149 41.41 7.22 -5.88
CA GLY A 1149 40.67 5.97 -5.60
C GLY A 1149 40.78 5.45 -4.15
N SER A 1150 39.67 4.96 -3.57
CA SER A 1150 39.56 4.35 -2.22
C SER A 1150 39.68 5.35 -1.04
N THR A 1151 38.99 5.26 0.12
CA THR A 1151 37.90 4.39 0.62
C THR A 1151 37.25 5.07 1.85
N GLY A 1152 35.99 4.77 2.20
CA GLY A 1152 35.55 4.83 3.62
C GLY A 1152 34.17 5.42 3.96
N SER A 1153 33.34 4.58 4.60
CA SER A 1153 32.21 4.87 5.52
C SER A 1153 31.10 5.88 5.17
N THR A 1154 29.86 5.36 5.17
CA THR A 1154 28.60 6.10 5.28
C THR A 1154 28.31 6.60 6.71
N GLY A 1155 27.50 7.66 6.84
CA GLY A 1155 26.93 8.15 8.11
C GLY A 1155 26.26 9.52 7.94
N ALA A 1156 25.03 9.61 7.42
CA ALA A 1156 23.78 9.47 8.19
C ALA A 1156 23.53 10.65 9.17
N THR A 1157 22.92 11.73 8.67
CA THR A 1157 22.31 12.79 9.49
C THR A 1157 20.83 12.52 9.69
N GLY A 1158 20.37 12.59 10.95
CA GLY A 1158 18.95 12.47 11.32
C GLY A 1158 18.21 13.82 11.27
N PRO A 1159 16.87 13.81 11.40
CA PRO A 1159 16.05 15.01 11.32
C PRO A 1159 16.00 15.80 12.64
N THR A 1160 15.87 17.12 12.53
CA THR A 1160 15.45 17.99 13.64
C THR A 1160 13.93 18.15 13.65
N GLY A 1161 13.27 17.62 14.68
CA GLY A 1161 11.86 17.93 14.96
C GLY A 1161 11.73 19.27 15.72
N LYS A 1162 10.56 19.90 15.60
CA LYS A 1162 10.11 20.98 16.51
C LYS A 1162 8.99 20.45 17.42
N GLY A 1163 8.93 20.96 18.64
CA GLY A 1163 7.74 20.84 19.50
C GLY A 1163 6.53 21.56 18.87
N SER A 1164 5.28 21.16 19.15
CA SER A 1164 4.67 20.94 20.47
C SER A 1164 4.55 22.24 21.26
N THR A 1165 3.36 22.86 21.20
CA THR A 1165 2.91 23.94 22.09
C THR A 1165 2.11 23.39 23.29
N ALA A 1166 1.93 24.22 24.31
CA ALA A 1166 1.58 23.81 25.68
C ALA A 1166 0.05 23.89 25.98
N PRO A 1167 -0.43 23.44 27.16
CA PRO A 1167 -1.85 23.11 27.39
C PRO A 1167 -2.70 24.26 27.96
N THR A 1168 -4.02 24.08 27.89
CA THR A 1168 -5.03 24.92 28.58
C THR A 1168 -5.43 24.36 29.95
N GLY A 1169 -5.30 25.16 31.01
CA GLY A 1169 -6.01 24.94 32.29
C GLY A 1169 -7.40 25.58 32.27
N LYS A 1170 -8.30 25.13 33.17
CA LYS A 1170 -9.64 25.73 33.37
C LYS A 1170 -9.67 26.59 34.64
N GLY A 1171 -10.47 27.66 34.63
CA GLY A 1171 -10.85 28.41 35.84
C GLY A 1171 -11.12 29.89 35.57
N GLY A 1172 -12.33 30.20 35.11
CA GLY A 1172 -12.77 31.54 34.69
C GLY A 1172 -13.95 31.42 33.73
#